data_AF-A0A428EHE1-F1
#
_entry.id   AF-A0A428EHE1-F1
#
_cell.length_a   1.000
_cell.length_b   1.000
_cell.length_c   1.000
_cell.angle_alpha   90.00
_cell.angle_beta   90.00
_cell.angle_gamma   90.00
#
_symmetry.space_group_name_H-M   'P 1'
#
loop_
_entity.id
_entity.type
_entity.pdbx_description
1 polymer ?
#
loop_
_entity_poly.entity_id
_entity_poly.type
_entity_poly.pdbx_seq_one_letter_code
_entity_poly.pdbx_strand_id
1 'polypeptide(L)'
;MKKNIKQYVTLGTVVVLSAFVANSVAAQETETSEVSTPELVQPVAPTTSISEVQHKSGNSSEVTVQPRTVETTVKDQSSTADAISGVQHKSDNSSEVTVQPRTVETTVKEPSSTAEETPVLEKNNVTLTGGGENVTNELKDKLTSGDFTVVIKYNQSSEKGLQALFGISNSKPGQQNSYVDVFLRDNGELGMEARDTSSNKNHLVSRPASVWGKYKQEAVTNTVAVVADSVKKTYSLYANGTKVVEKKVDNFLSIKDIKGIDYYMLGGVKRAGKTAFGFNGTLENIKFFNSALDEETVKKMTTNAVTGHLIYTANDTTGSNYFRIPVLYTFSNGRVFSSIDARYGGTHDFLNKINIATSYSDDNGKTWTKPKLTLAFDDFAPVPLEWPRDVGGRDLQISGGATYIDSVIVEKNNKQVLMFADVMPAGVSFREATRKDSGYKQIDGNYYLKLKKQGDTDYNYTIRENGTVYDDRTNRPTEFSVDKNFGIKQNGNYLTVEQYSVSFENNKKTEYRNGTKVHMNIFYKDALFKVVPTNYIAYISSNDHGESWSAPTLLPPIMGLNRNAPYLGPGRGIIESSTGRILIPSYTGKESAFIYSDDNGASWKVKVVPLPSSWSAEAQFVELSPGVIQAYMRTNNGKIAYLTSKDAGTTWSAPEYLKFVSNPSYGTQLSIINYSQLIDGKKAVILSTLNSTNGRKHGQISIGLINDDNTIDWRYHHDVDYSNYGYSYSTLTELPNHEIGLMFEKFDSWSRNELHMKNVVPYITFKIEDLKKN
;
A
#
# COMPACT_ATOMS: atom_id res chain seq x y z
N MET A 1 42.86 -29.13 56.03
CA MET A 1 42.83 -30.59 55.79
C MET A 1 41.96 -30.84 54.56
N LYS A 2 42.56 -31.27 53.44
CA LYS A 2 42.33 -32.58 52.75
C LYS A 2 40.87 -32.77 52.31
N LYS A 3 40.49 -32.91 51.04
CA LYS A 3 40.99 -33.79 49.95
C LYS A 3 40.58 -33.19 48.57
N ASN A 4 41.50 -33.06 47.61
CA ASN A 4 41.75 -33.93 46.43
C ASN A 4 40.50 -34.23 45.57
N ILE A 5 40.48 -33.92 44.27
CA ILE A 5 41.02 -34.78 43.18
C ILE A 5 41.42 -33.97 41.92
N LYS A 6 42.47 -34.48 41.25
CA LYS A 6 43.16 -34.10 39.98
C LYS A 6 42.21 -34.13 38.74
N GLN A 7 42.24 -33.15 37.82
CA GLN A 7 43.14 -32.93 36.66
C GLN A 7 42.97 -33.92 35.47
N TYR A 8 42.54 -33.44 34.29
CA TYR A 8 43.24 -33.37 32.97
C TYR A 8 42.20 -32.98 31.85
N VAL A 9 42.30 -31.82 31.18
CA VAL A 9 42.87 -31.54 29.81
C VAL A 9 42.03 -32.21 28.69
N THR A 10 41.42 -31.55 27.68
CA THR A 10 41.94 -30.58 26.68
C THR A 10 40.80 -30.06 25.77
N LEU A 11 41.10 -28.97 25.03
CA LEU A 11 40.63 -28.57 23.69
C LEU A 11 39.29 -27.84 23.55
N GLY A 12 39.43 -26.51 23.40
CA GLY A 12 38.37 -25.56 23.12
C GLY A 12 37.88 -25.59 21.68
N THR A 13 36.61 -25.21 21.52
CA THR A 13 36.00 -24.85 20.25
C THR A 13 35.64 -23.37 20.33
N VAL A 14 36.15 -22.59 19.38
CA VAL A 14 35.89 -21.17 19.21
C VAL A 14 34.46 -20.99 18.68
N VAL A 15 33.61 -20.31 19.43
CA VAL A 15 32.34 -19.75 18.94
C VAL A 15 32.54 -18.25 18.80
N VAL A 16 32.52 -17.76 17.56
CA VAL A 16 32.52 -16.33 17.25
C VAL A 16 31.11 -15.80 17.49
N LEU A 17 30.93 -15.04 18.58
CA LEU A 17 29.76 -14.17 18.78
C LEU A 17 30.05 -12.83 18.08
N SER A 18 29.29 -12.53 17.03
CA SER A 18 29.18 -11.17 16.48
C SER A 18 28.15 -10.40 17.28
N ALA A 19 28.61 -9.36 17.98
CA ALA A 19 27.79 -8.43 18.74
C ALA A 19 27.00 -7.49 17.81
N PHE A 20 25.69 -7.43 18.01
CA PHE A 20 24.83 -6.34 17.53
C PHE A 20 24.80 -5.24 18.60
N VAL A 21 25.26 -4.05 18.24
CA VAL A 21 25.09 -2.83 19.05
C VAL A 21 23.72 -2.24 18.73
N ALA A 22 22.80 -2.31 19.69
CA ALA A 22 21.56 -1.56 19.68
C ALA A 22 21.77 -0.26 20.49
N ASN A 23 21.70 0.90 19.82
CA ASN A 23 21.65 2.19 20.51
C ASN A 23 20.19 2.49 20.88
N SER A 24 19.85 2.28 22.14
CA SER A 24 18.67 2.83 22.80
C SER A 24 19.05 4.17 23.43
N VAL A 25 18.45 5.28 22.98
CA VAL A 25 18.53 6.56 23.69
C VAL A 25 17.36 6.63 24.66
N ALA A 26 17.65 6.43 25.95
CA ALA A 26 16.74 6.72 27.04
C ALA A 26 16.90 8.19 27.45
N ALA A 27 15.80 8.92 27.54
CA ALA A 27 15.74 10.23 28.14
C ALA A 27 15.86 10.10 29.66
N GLN A 28 16.77 10.86 30.26
CA GLN A 28 16.96 10.96 31.71
C GLN A 28 16.59 12.38 32.13
N GLU A 29 15.66 12.47 33.08
CA GLU A 29 15.29 13.69 33.80
C GLU A 29 16.47 14.17 34.64
N THR A 30 16.70 15.49 34.69
CA THR A 30 17.48 16.12 35.75
C THR A 30 16.80 17.40 36.24
N GLU A 31 16.77 17.49 37.56
CA GLU A 31 16.18 18.54 38.39
C GLU A 31 16.88 19.89 38.26
N THR A 32 16.10 20.91 38.57
CA THR A 32 16.40 22.35 38.64
C THR A 32 17.27 22.73 39.85
N SER A 33 18.18 23.67 39.66
CA SER A 33 18.56 24.66 40.69
C SER A 33 19.00 25.98 40.06
N GLU A 34 18.44 27.06 40.58
CA GLU A 34 18.62 28.47 40.19
C GLU A 34 20.05 28.99 40.42
N VAL A 35 20.44 30.08 39.70
CA VAL A 35 20.83 31.39 40.28
C VAL A 35 21.35 32.38 39.20
N SER A 36 20.65 33.53 39.17
CA SER A 36 21.01 34.92 38.82
C SER A 36 21.72 35.34 37.50
N THR A 37 21.02 36.22 36.78
CA THR A 37 21.43 37.21 35.76
C THR A 37 22.37 38.32 36.30
N PRO A 38 23.02 39.13 35.43
CA PRO A 38 22.40 40.41 35.05
C PRO A 38 22.53 40.81 33.56
N GLU A 39 21.61 41.71 33.18
CA GLU A 39 21.40 42.40 31.90
C GLU A 39 22.55 43.34 31.48
N LEU A 40 22.63 43.74 30.20
CA LEU A 40 22.14 45.06 29.70
C LEU A 40 22.62 45.39 28.25
N VAL A 41 21.65 45.88 27.45
CA VAL A 41 21.74 46.97 26.43
C VAL A 41 22.14 46.62 24.98
N GLN A 42 21.11 46.68 24.11
CA GLN A 42 21.14 47.29 22.76
C GLN A 42 20.68 48.76 22.88
N PRO A 43 20.91 49.72 21.93
CA PRO A 43 20.76 49.60 20.46
C PRO A 43 21.82 50.42 19.66
N VAL A 44 21.91 50.41 18.32
CA VAL A 44 21.17 51.26 17.34
C VAL A 44 21.80 51.04 15.95
N ALA A 45 21.00 50.97 14.88
CA ALA A 45 21.41 51.23 13.48
C ALA A 45 21.02 52.67 13.11
N PRO A 46 21.63 53.40 12.12
CA PRO A 46 21.22 53.18 10.72
C PRO A 46 22.17 53.66 9.57
N THR A 47 21.91 53.11 8.36
CA THR A 47 21.82 53.74 7.01
C THR A 47 23.00 54.38 6.23
N THR A 48 23.08 53.95 4.94
CA THR A 48 23.33 54.71 3.66
C THR A 48 24.72 55.31 3.40
N SER A 49 25.32 55.40 2.20
CA SER A 49 24.93 55.22 0.78
C SER A 49 26.14 55.47 -0.17
N ILE A 50 25.90 55.46 -1.51
CA ILE A 50 26.61 56.17 -2.63
C ILE A 50 27.76 55.39 -3.33
N SER A 51 27.57 54.85 -4.56
CA SER A 51 27.74 55.41 -5.96
C SER A 51 29.22 55.72 -6.33
N GLU A 52 29.81 55.54 -7.51
CA GLU A 52 29.51 55.59 -8.97
C GLU A 52 30.62 54.76 -9.70
N VAL A 53 30.56 54.39 -10.99
CA VAL A 53 31.06 55.18 -12.14
C VAL A 53 30.64 54.54 -13.48
N GLN A 54 30.41 55.43 -14.45
CA GLN A 54 29.78 55.31 -15.77
C GLN A 54 30.61 54.70 -16.94
N HIS A 55 29.84 54.18 -17.92
CA HIS A 55 29.89 54.25 -19.39
C HIS A 55 31.21 54.28 -20.20
N LYS A 56 31.23 53.42 -21.25
CA LYS A 56 31.56 53.82 -22.64
C LYS A 56 30.64 53.12 -23.66
N SER A 57 30.27 53.86 -24.68
CA SER A 57 29.34 53.59 -25.78
C SER A 57 30.02 53.12 -27.08
N GLY A 58 29.29 52.47 -27.99
CA GLY A 58 29.62 52.49 -29.44
C GLY A 58 28.99 51.39 -30.32
N ASN A 59 27.81 51.69 -30.90
CA ASN A 59 27.19 51.28 -32.19
C ASN A 59 27.55 49.96 -32.92
N SER A 60 26.53 49.22 -33.38
CA SER A 60 26.10 49.25 -34.81
C SER A 60 24.89 48.35 -35.17
N SER A 61 23.97 48.95 -35.95
CA SER A 61 23.11 48.43 -37.04
C SER A 61 22.02 47.36 -36.84
N GLU A 62 20.78 47.81 -37.10
CA GLU A 62 19.56 47.06 -37.48
C GLU A 62 19.65 46.46 -38.90
N VAL A 63 19.06 45.27 -39.09
CA VAL A 63 18.28 44.89 -40.30
C VAL A 63 17.19 43.87 -39.89
N THR A 64 15.96 44.16 -40.32
CA THR A 64 14.68 43.43 -40.20
C THR A 64 14.59 42.20 -41.12
N VAL A 65 13.92 41.09 -40.72
CA VAL A 65 12.99 40.26 -41.55
C VAL A 65 12.15 39.29 -40.68
N GLN A 66 10.82 39.46 -40.78
CA GLN A 66 9.64 38.56 -40.70
C GLN A 66 9.53 37.32 -39.76
N PRO A 67 8.29 37.08 -39.29
CA PRO A 67 7.64 35.77 -39.40
C PRO A 67 6.32 35.81 -40.22
N ARG A 68 6.07 34.72 -40.95
CA ARG A 68 4.90 34.49 -41.81
C ARG A 68 3.65 34.11 -41.02
N THR A 69 2.53 34.69 -41.45
CA THR A 69 1.15 34.30 -41.10
C THR A 69 0.62 33.28 -42.12
N VAL A 70 -0.10 32.25 -41.67
CA VAL A 70 -1.18 31.63 -42.46
C VAL A 70 -2.40 31.48 -41.55
N GLU A 71 -3.52 31.92 -42.12
CA GLU A 71 -4.84 32.11 -41.55
C GLU A 71 -5.56 30.78 -41.25
N THR A 72 -6.39 30.78 -40.21
CA THR A 72 -7.59 29.92 -40.18
C THR A 72 -8.77 30.75 -39.68
N THR A 73 -9.79 30.79 -40.51
CA THR A 73 -11.00 31.60 -40.43
C THR A 73 -11.97 31.00 -39.40
N VAL A 74 -12.61 31.85 -38.60
CA VAL A 74 -13.77 31.51 -37.76
C VAL A 74 -15.06 31.89 -38.50
N LYS A 75 -16.04 30.99 -38.56
CA LYS A 75 -17.47 31.31 -38.68
C LYS A 75 -18.36 30.28 -37.96
N ASP A 76 -18.76 30.75 -36.79
CA ASP A 76 -20.01 30.64 -36.00
C ASP A 76 -21.29 29.90 -36.47
N GLN A 77 -22.05 29.52 -35.41
CA GLN A 77 -23.52 29.28 -35.25
C GLN A 77 -24.16 27.92 -35.61
N SER A 78 -24.57 27.11 -34.61
CA SER A 78 -25.91 26.99 -33.93
C SER A 78 -26.90 26.10 -34.70
N SER A 79 -27.72 25.17 -34.17
CA SER A 79 -28.67 25.17 -33.03
C SER A 79 -29.29 23.74 -32.92
N THR A 80 -29.50 23.20 -31.71
CA THR A 80 -30.78 22.89 -31.01
C THR A 80 -31.27 21.43 -31.03
N ALA A 81 -31.97 21.10 -29.95
CA ALA A 81 -32.37 19.79 -29.41
C ALA A 81 -33.56 19.13 -30.11
N ASP A 82 -33.76 17.82 -29.89
CA ASP A 82 -34.90 17.30 -29.11
C ASP A 82 -34.92 15.76 -29.02
N ALA A 83 -35.53 15.28 -27.94
CA ALA A 83 -35.77 13.87 -27.60
C ALA A 83 -37.05 13.31 -28.27
N ILE A 84 -37.18 11.98 -28.32
CA ILE A 84 -38.37 11.16 -27.91
C ILE A 84 -38.40 9.77 -28.60
N SER A 85 -38.56 8.74 -27.75
CA SER A 85 -39.10 7.36 -27.87
C SER A 85 -39.35 6.63 -29.21
N GLY A 86 -39.05 5.31 -29.19
CA GLY A 86 -40.13 4.29 -29.24
C GLY A 86 -40.29 3.38 -30.48
N VAL A 87 -39.89 2.11 -30.32
CA VAL A 87 -40.63 0.85 -30.65
C VAL A 87 -40.86 0.38 -32.13
N GLN A 88 -40.29 -0.82 -32.40
CA GLN A 88 -40.69 -2.01 -33.21
C GLN A 88 -40.88 -2.04 -34.75
N HIS A 89 -40.08 -2.93 -35.36
CA HIS A 89 -40.34 -4.00 -36.37
C HIS A 89 -41.39 -3.84 -37.49
N LYS A 90 -40.96 -4.01 -38.76
CA LYS A 90 -41.16 -5.26 -39.58
C LYS A 90 -40.67 -5.15 -41.05
N SER A 91 -40.03 -6.25 -41.48
CA SER A 91 -40.03 -6.96 -42.79
C SER A 91 -39.72 -6.28 -44.13
N ASP A 92 -38.63 -6.77 -44.76
CA ASP A 92 -38.47 -7.35 -46.11
C ASP A 92 -39.23 -6.75 -47.31
N ASN A 93 -38.53 -6.39 -48.40
CA ASN A 93 -38.15 -7.35 -49.47
C ASN A 93 -37.40 -6.67 -50.67
N SER A 94 -36.69 -7.51 -51.43
CA SER A 94 -36.22 -7.37 -52.84
C SER A 94 -34.85 -6.73 -53.19
N SER A 95 -33.90 -7.65 -53.43
CA SER A 95 -32.93 -7.79 -54.54
C SER A 95 -33.14 -6.90 -55.79
N GLU A 96 -32.16 -6.47 -56.59
CA GLU A 96 -30.84 -7.03 -56.93
C GLU A 96 -30.02 -5.98 -57.74
N VAL A 97 -28.76 -6.30 -58.01
CA VAL A 97 -27.85 -5.83 -59.10
C VAL A 97 -26.56 -5.15 -58.62
N THR A 98 -25.49 -5.89 -58.91
CA THR A 98 -24.08 -5.77 -58.57
C THR A 98 -23.35 -4.77 -59.46
N VAL A 99 -22.50 -3.92 -58.88
CA VAL A 99 -21.36 -3.26 -59.57
C VAL A 99 -20.14 -3.33 -58.65
N GLN A 100 -19.06 -3.92 -59.16
CA GLN A 100 -17.78 -4.08 -58.46
C GLN A 100 -17.09 -2.73 -58.17
N PRO A 101 -16.43 -2.57 -57.01
CA PRO A 101 -15.40 -1.57 -56.82
C PRO A 101 -13.99 -2.18 -56.99
N ARG A 102 -13.20 -1.49 -57.83
CA ARG A 102 -11.75 -1.65 -57.96
C ARG A 102 -11.08 -1.46 -56.60
N THR A 103 -10.27 -2.43 -56.21
CA THR A 103 -9.35 -2.36 -55.08
C THR A 103 -8.26 -1.32 -55.39
N VAL A 104 -8.20 -0.26 -54.59
CA VAL A 104 -7.01 0.60 -54.49
C VAL A 104 -6.15 -0.04 -53.41
N GLU A 105 -4.99 -0.55 -53.78
CA GLU A 105 -3.97 -1.07 -52.85
C GLU A 105 -3.46 0.08 -51.97
N THR A 106 -4.03 0.22 -50.78
CA THR A 106 -3.33 0.80 -49.64
C THR A 106 -2.52 -0.29 -48.99
N THR A 107 -1.20 -0.28 -49.23
CA THR A 107 -0.23 -1.08 -48.48
C THR A 107 -0.22 -0.62 -47.04
N VAL A 108 -1.14 -1.16 -46.25
CA VAL A 108 -1.02 -1.17 -44.80
C VAL A 108 0.13 -2.13 -44.51
N LYS A 109 1.27 -1.59 -44.09
CA LYS A 109 2.28 -2.41 -43.42
C LYS A 109 1.60 -3.05 -42.21
N GLU A 110 1.31 -4.34 -42.31
CA GLU A 110 1.06 -5.18 -41.16
C GLU A 110 2.16 -4.90 -40.11
N PRO A 111 1.83 -4.86 -38.81
CA PRO A 111 2.85 -4.96 -37.80
C PRO A 111 3.61 -6.24 -38.10
N SER A 112 4.91 -6.13 -38.31
CA SER A 112 5.79 -7.26 -38.55
C SER A 112 5.43 -8.39 -37.60
N SER A 113 5.13 -9.57 -38.15
CA SER A 113 5.07 -10.81 -37.39
C SER A 113 6.22 -10.84 -36.39
N THR A 114 5.91 -10.68 -35.10
CA THR A 114 6.89 -10.97 -34.04
C THR A 114 7.25 -12.43 -34.23
N ALA A 115 8.47 -12.71 -34.66
CA ALA A 115 8.99 -14.07 -34.67
C ALA A 115 8.72 -14.65 -33.28
N GLU A 116 8.02 -15.79 -33.18
CA GLU A 116 7.86 -16.48 -31.91
C GLU A 116 9.26 -16.77 -31.37
N GLU A 117 9.68 -16.03 -30.33
CA GLU A 117 10.96 -16.28 -29.69
C GLU A 117 10.92 -17.70 -29.14
N THR A 118 11.76 -18.56 -29.71
CA THR A 118 11.73 -20.01 -29.46
C THR A 118 12.73 -20.34 -28.35
N PRO A 119 12.33 -21.06 -27.28
CA PRO A 119 13.26 -21.42 -26.22
C PRO A 119 14.35 -22.37 -26.75
N VAL A 120 15.59 -22.17 -26.30
CA VAL A 120 16.72 -23.06 -26.61
C VAL A 120 16.65 -24.40 -25.85
N LEU A 121 15.91 -24.41 -24.74
CA LEU A 121 15.49 -25.60 -24.00
C LEU A 121 14.13 -25.32 -23.35
N GLU A 122 13.24 -26.32 -23.43
CA GLU A 122 12.01 -26.38 -22.65
C GLU A 122 11.91 -27.76 -21.99
N LYS A 123 11.58 -27.79 -20.69
CA LYS A 123 11.32 -29.02 -19.91
C LYS A 123 10.00 -28.86 -19.16
N ASN A 124 9.31 -29.97 -18.95
CA ASN A 124 8.01 -30.01 -18.28
C ASN A 124 7.99 -31.09 -17.21
N ASN A 125 7.22 -30.86 -16.14
CA ASN A 125 6.91 -31.82 -15.08
C ASN A 125 8.14 -32.48 -14.45
N VAL A 126 9.16 -31.68 -14.11
CA VAL A 126 10.37 -32.17 -13.43
C VAL A 126 10.17 -32.09 -11.92
N THR A 127 9.83 -33.21 -11.29
CA THR A 127 9.64 -33.31 -9.83
C THR A 127 10.96 -33.61 -9.13
N LEU A 128 11.28 -32.86 -8.08
CA LEU A 128 12.56 -32.84 -7.41
C LEU A 128 12.41 -32.84 -5.89
N THR A 129 13.33 -33.54 -5.21
CA THR A 129 13.42 -33.63 -3.75
C THR A 129 14.83 -33.23 -3.25
N GLY A 130 15.37 -32.16 -3.82
CA GLY A 130 16.68 -31.59 -3.45
C GLY A 130 17.89 -32.09 -4.24
N GLY A 131 17.75 -33.12 -5.09
CA GLY A 131 18.87 -33.70 -5.86
C GLY A 131 19.28 -32.93 -7.12
N GLY A 132 18.32 -32.23 -7.74
CA GLY A 132 18.45 -31.56 -9.03
C GLY A 132 18.49 -32.51 -10.24
N GLU A 133 18.37 -31.96 -11.45
CA GLU A 133 18.50 -32.67 -12.73
C GLU A 133 19.60 -32.01 -13.58
N ASN A 134 20.50 -32.81 -14.16
CA ASN A 134 21.55 -32.30 -15.03
C ASN A 134 21.02 -32.14 -16.47
N VAL A 135 21.14 -30.93 -17.03
CA VAL A 135 20.75 -30.59 -18.41
C VAL A 135 21.91 -30.00 -19.22
N THR A 136 23.14 -30.30 -18.81
CA THR A 136 24.36 -29.75 -19.42
C THR A 136 24.48 -30.07 -20.89
N ASN A 137 24.14 -31.29 -21.31
CA ASN A 137 24.26 -31.68 -22.72
C ASN A 137 23.26 -30.94 -23.61
N GLU A 138 22.11 -30.57 -23.06
CA GLU A 138 21.05 -29.89 -23.77
C GLU A 138 21.25 -28.38 -23.86
N LEU A 139 21.95 -27.76 -22.90
CA LEU A 139 22.14 -26.29 -22.83
C LEU A 139 23.55 -25.81 -23.17
N LYS A 140 24.57 -26.67 -23.08
CA LYS A 140 25.94 -26.27 -23.46
C LYS A 140 25.94 -25.69 -24.87
N ASP A 141 26.70 -24.62 -25.04
CA ASP A 141 26.89 -23.92 -26.32
C ASP A 141 25.62 -23.27 -26.92
N LYS A 142 24.45 -23.32 -26.27
CA LYS A 142 23.20 -22.69 -26.78
C LYS A 142 22.98 -21.25 -26.34
N LEU A 143 23.57 -20.84 -25.21
CA LEU A 143 23.46 -19.46 -24.67
C LEU A 143 24.57 -18.57 -25.27
N THR A 144 24.55 -18.46 -26.60
CA THR A 144 25.65 -17.93 -27.42
C THR A 144 25.81 -16.41 -27.39
N SER A 145 24.84 -15.62 -26.92
CA SER A 145 25.01 -14.17 -26.74
C SER A 145 25.66 -13.84 -25.39
N GLY A 146 25.37 -14.65 -24.36
CA GLY A 146 25.66 -14.37 -22.96
C GLY A 146 24.45 -13.81 -22.20
N ASP A 147 23.55 -13.13 -22.90
CA ASP A 147 22.23 -12.72 -22.40
C ASP A 147 21.32 -13.95 -22.27
N PHE A 148 20.37 -13.86 -21.34
CA PHE A 148 19.42 -14.92 -21.14
C PHE A 148 18.11 -14.41 -20.55
N THR A 149 17.05 -15.16 -20.87
CA THR A 149 15.79 -15.12 -20.13
C THR A 149 15.44 -16.53 -19.71
N VAL A 150 15.03 -16.72 -18.46
CA VAL A 150 14.50 -18.01 -17.99
C VAL A 150 13.13 -17.78 -17.40
N VAL A 151 12.13 -18.52 -17.88
CA VAL A 151 10.75 -18.50 -17.37
C VAL A 151 10.47 -19.84 -16.71
N ILE A 152 10.03 -19.83 -15.46
CA ILE A 152 9.86 -21.01 -14.61
C ILE A 152 8.47 -21.00 -14.00
N LYS A 153 7.65 -21.98 -14.37
CA LYS A 153 6.40 -22.33 -13.71
C LYS A 153 6.66 -23.47 -12.72
N TYR A 154 6.42 -23.26 -11.43
CA TYR A 154 6.76 -24.23 -10.39
C TYR A 154 5.78 -24.20 -9.22
N ASN A 155 5.78 -25.26 -8.42
CA ASN A 155 5.22 -25.30 -7.07
C ASN A 155 6.23 -25.97 -6.11
N GLN A 156 6.22 -25.59 -4.83
CA GLN A 156 7.09 -26.18 -3.81
C GLN A 156 6.34 -27.25 -3.01
N SER A 157 6.95 -28.44 -2.87
CA SER A 157 6.45 -29.46 -1.93
C SER A 157 6.92 -29.20 -0.50
N SER A 158 7.99 -28.41 -0.34
CA SER A 158 8.47 -27.88 0.94
C SER A 158 9.14 -26.53 0.71
N GLU A 159 8.78 -25.54 1.52
CA GLU A 159 9.28 -24.17 1.44
C GLU A 159 10.61 -23.97 2.18
N LYS A 160 11.06 -24.96 2.97
CA LYS A 160 12.19 -24.79 3.89
C LYS A 160 13.52 -24.53 3.18
N GLY A 161 14.30 -23.59 3.74
CA GLY A 161 15.66 -23.29 3.31
C GLY A 161 15.76 -22.39 2.08
N LEU A 162 17.00 -22.21 1.61
CA LEU A 162 17.30 -21.52 0.35
C LEU A 162 17.32 -22.56 -0.78
N GLN A 163 16.49 -22.37 -1.79
CA GLN A 163 16.32 -23.33 -2.90
C GLN A 163 16.50 -22.62 -4.24
N ALA A 164 17.33 -23.17 -5.13
CA ALA A 164 17.54 -22.65 -6.48
C ALA A 164 16.68 -23.41 -7.50
N LEU A 165 15.92 -22.69 -8.32
CA LEU A 165 15.08 -23.25 -9.38
C LEU A 165 15.92 -23.81 -10.54
N PHE A 166 17.07 -23.19 -10.80
CA PHE A 166 18.09 -23.67 -11.73
C PHE A 166 19.46 -23.09 -11.34
N GLY A 167 20.52 -23.67 -11.89
CA GLY A 167 21.88 -23.19 -11.72
C GLY A 167 22.74 -23.42 -12.96
N ILE A 168 23.52 -22.40 -13.34
CA ILE A 168 24.54 -22.44 -14.38
C ILE A 168 25.87 -22.14 -13.71
N SER A 169 26.80 -23.09 -13.70
CA SER A 169 27.96 -23.01 -12.79
C SER A 169 29.25 -23.59 -13.38
N ASN A 170 30.37 -23.14 -12.84
CA ASN A 170 31.64 -23.87 -12.90
C ASN A 170 31.70 -24.84 -11.72
N SER A 171 31.54 -26.12 -12.01
CA SER A 171 31.40 -27.18 -11.00
C SER A 171 32.72 -27.64 -10.39
N LYS A 172 33.86 -27.16 -10.89
CA LYS A 172 35.20 -27.59 -10.47
C LYS A 172 35.54 -27.16 -9.04
N PRO A 173 36.39 -27.92 -8.33
CA PRO A 173 36.94 -27.49 -7.05
C PRO A 173 37.61 -26.11 -7.15
N GLY A 174 37.37 -25.25 -6.15
CA GLY A 174 37.91 -23.88 -6.11
C GLY A 174 37.10 -22.84 -6.88
N GLN A 175 36.02 -23.23 -7.57
CA GLN A 175 35.19 -22.33 -8.38
C GLN A 175 33.76 -22.16 -7.81
N GLN A 176 33.60 -22.37 -6.50
CA GLN A 176 32.29 -22.37 -5.83
C GLN A 176 31.51 -21.06 -5.97
N ASN A 177 32.17 -19.95 -6.31
CA ASN A 177 31.55 -18.63 -6.48
C ASN A 177 31.44 -18.22 -7.95
N SER A 178 31.51 -19.17 -8.89
CA SER A 178 31.30 -18.95 -10.32
C SER A 178 29.99 -19.60 -10.77
N TYR A 179 28.88 -18.87 -10.62
CA TYR A 179 27.55 -19.36 -10.99
C TYR A 179 26.53 -18.24 -11.24
N VAL A 180 25.45 -18.62 -11.92
CA VAL A 180 24.17 -17.91 -12.00
C VAL A 180 23.07 -18.82 -11.46
N ASP A 181 22.14 -18.27 -10.68
CA ASP A 181 20.93 -18.97 -10.26
C ASP A 181 19.71 -18.06 -10.18
N VAL A 182 18.55 -18.67 -9.95
CA VAL A 182 17.36 -18.00 -9.42
C VAL A 182 16.93 -18.79 -8.20
N PHE A 183 16.79 -18.11 -7.06
CA PHE A 183 16.52 -18.72 -5.78
C PHE A 183 15.23 -18.23 -5.13
N LEU A 184 14.73 -19.06 -4.23
CA LEU A 184 13.58 -18.84 -3.38
C LEU A 184 13.98 -19.00 -1.91
N ARG A 185 13.31 -18.25 -1.03
CA ARG A 185 13.38 -18.45 0.42
C ARG A 185 12.02 -18.82 1.00
N ASP A 186 12.05 -19.33 2.22
CA ASP A 186 10.88 -19.73 3.01
C ASP A 186 9.93 -18.58 3.42
N ASN A 187 10.29 -17.33 3.13
CA ASN A 187 9.47 -16.14 3.33
C ASN A 187 8.87 -15.59 2.02
N GLY A 188 9.00 -16.32 0.91
CA GLY A 188 8.51 -15.91 -0.41
C GLY A 188 9.39 -14.88 -1.13
N GLU A 189 10.62 -14.62 -0.65
CA GLU A 189 11.60 -13.84 -1.42
C GLU A 189 12.01 -14.59 -2.69
N LEU A 190 12.00 -13.87 -3.81
CA LEU A 190 12.59 -14.29 -5.08
C LEU A 190 13.88 -13.51 -5.30
N GLY A 191 14.94 -14.21 -5.67
CA GLY A 191 16.21 -13.57 -6.00
C GLY A 191 16.98 -14.31 -7.07
N MET A 192 18.09 -13.69 -7.48
CA MET A 192 19.09 -14.28 -8.36
C MET A 192 20.47 -13.88 -7.88
N GLU A 193 21.43 -14.78 -8.05
CA GLU A 193 22.85 -14.48 -7.94
C GLU A 193 23.52 -14.58 -9.32
N ALA A 194 24.47 -13.68 -9.60
CA ALA A 194 25.40 -13.80 -10.72
C ALA A 194 26.81 -13.48 -10.22
N ARG A 195 27.69 -14.49 -10.22
CA ARG A 195 28.96 -14.46 -9.49
C ARG A 195 30.08 -15.06 -10.31
N ASP A 196 31.28 -14.49 -10.18
CA ASP A 196 32.50 -15.07 -10.74
C ASP A 196 33.64 -15.05 -9.70
N THR A 197 34.21 -16.23 -9.45
CA THR A 197 35.30 -16.44 -8.49
C THR A 197 36.54 -15.63 -8.84
N SER A 198 36.92 -15.60 -10.12
CA SER A 198 38.21 -15.03 -10.55
C SER A 198 38.25 -13.50 -10.49
N SER A 199 37.12 -12.87 -10.82
CA SER A 199 36.96 -11.41 -10.77
C SER A 199 36.44 -10.92 -9.41
N ASN A 200 36.07 -11.84 -8.52
CA ASN A 200 35.46 -11.57 -7.22
C ASN A 200 34.21 -10.67 -7.30
N LYS A 201 33.49 -10.74 -8.42
CA LYS A 201 32.22 -10.04 -8.62
C LYS A 201 31.09 -10.91 -8.09
N ASN A 202 30.24 -10.34 -7.25
CA ASN A 202 29.14 -11.05 -6.59
C ASN A 202 27.88 -10.19 -6.63
N HIS A 203 27.01 -10.42 -7.61
CA HIS A 203 25.73 -9.71 -7.73
C HIS A 203 24.63 -10.53 -7.10
N LEU A 204 23.78 -9.87 -6.31
CA LEU A 204 22.54 -10.42 -5.78
C LEU A 204 21.43 -9.40 -6.01
N VAL A 205 20.41 -9.80 -6.76
CA VAL A 205 19.21 -8.99 -7.00
C VAL A 205 18.02 -9.77 -6.48
N SER A 206 17.18 -9.17 -5.64
CA SER A 206 16.07 -9.87 -5.01
C SER A 206 14.95 -8.92 -4.60
N ARG A 207 13.77 -9.50 -4.36
CA ARG A 207 12.68 -8.82 -3.68
C ARG A 207 11.92 -9.78 -2.75
N PRO A 208 11.70 -9.38 -1.48
CA PRO A 208 10.82 -10.09 -0.56
C PRO A 208 9.39 -10.22 -1.11
N ALA A 209 8.62 -11.17 -0.54
CA ALA A 209 7.19 -11.32 -0.77
C ALA A 209 6.78 -11.31 -2.27
N SER A 210 7.54 -12.04 -3.10
CA SER A 210 7.34 -12.09 -4.55
C SER A 210 6.46 -13.26 -4.99
N VAL A 211 6.48 -14.37 -4.23
CA VAL A 211 5.79 -15.62 -4.59
C VAL A 211 4.86 -16.09 -3.47
N TRP A 212 4.05 -17.11 -3.75
CA TRP A 212 3.10 -17.72 -2.82
C TRP A 212 3.54 -19.15 -2.49
N GLY A 213 3.26 -19.61 -1.27
CA GLY A 213 3.64 -20.94 -0.83
C GLY A 213 2.50 -21.95 -1.00
N LYS A 214 1.50 -21.87 -0.13
CA LYS A 214 0.30 -22.70 -0.14
C LYS A 214 -0.98 -21.86 -0.16
N TYR A 215 -2.08 -22.47 -0.62
CA TYR A 215 -3.43 -21.91 -0.56
C TYR A 215 -4.44 -23.06 -0.47
N LYS A 216 -5.33 -23.04 0.52
CA LYS A 216 -6.33 -24.10 0.75
C LYS A 216 -5.74 -25.51 0.81
N GLN A 217 -4.63 -25.65 1.54
CA GLN A 217 -3.87 -26.91 1.72
C GLN A 217 -3.10 -27.42 0.50
N GLU A 218 -3.20 -26.75 -0.65
CA GLU A 218 -2.46 -27.10 -1.87
C GLU A 218 -1.25 -26.19 -2.06
N ALA A 219 -0.18 -26.73 -2.66
CA ALA A 219 0.98 -25.94 -3.07
C ALA A 219 0.59 -25.00 -4.22
N VAL A 220 1.02 -23.73 -4.15
CA VAL A 220 0.68 -22.74 -5.18
C VAL A 220 1.64 -22.84 -6.34
N THR A 221 1.08 -22.99 -7.53
CA THR A 221 1.79 -22.80 -8.79
C THR A 221 2.09 -21.32 -8.99
N ASN A 222 3.37 -20.98 -9.01
CA ASN A 222 3.89 -19.66 -9.34
C ASN A 222 4.53 -19.69 -10.73
N THR A 223 4.63 -18.53 -11.37
CA THR A 223 5.40 -18.36 -12.60
C THR A 223 6.34 -17.18 -12.43
N VAL A 224 7.64 -17.45 -12.43
CA VAL A 224 8.69 -16.46 -12.24
C VAL A 224 9.58 -16.38 -13.45
N ALA A 225 10.31 -15.28 -13.59
CA ALA A 225 11.33 -15.17 -14.62
C ALA A 225 12.51 -14.30 -14.19
N VAL A 226 13.64 -14.52 -14.84
CA VAL A 226 14.82 -13.66 -14.78
C VAL A 226 15.19 -13.24 -16.20
N VAL A 227 15.55 -11.97 -16.37
CA VAL A 227 16.11 -11.41 -17.60
C VAL A 227 17.47 -10.79 -17.25
N ALA A 228 18.50 -11.17 -17.99
CA ALA A 228 19.82 -10.57 -17.92
C ALA A 228 20.13 -9.88 -19.26
N ASP A 229 20.23 -8.55 -19.23
CA ASP A 229 20.41 -7.69 -20.40
C ASP A 229 21.78 -7.00 -20.32
N SER A 230 22.73 -7.43 -21.16
CA SER A 230 24.09 -6.91 -21.20
C SER A 230 24.19 -5.48 -21.75
N VAL A 231 23.26 -5.08 -22.63
CA VAL A 231 23.23 -3.73 -23.23
C VAL A 231 22.87 -2.70 -22.17
N LYS A 232 21.82 -2.97 -21.38
CA LYS A 232 21.39 -2.11 -20.27
C LYS A 232 22.19 -2.33 -19.00
N LYS A 233 22.90 -3.47 -18.91
CA LYS A 233 23.59 -3.97 -17.70
C LYS A 233 22.63 -4.17 -16.53
N THR A 234 21.48 -4.79 -16.81
CA THR A 234 20.39 -4.97 -15.84
C THR A 234 20.05 -6.42 -15.62
N TYR A 235 19.71 -6.75 -14.36
CA TYR A 235 18.95 -7.96 -14.04
C TYR A 235 17.54 -7.57 -13.63
N SER A 236 16.56 -8.24 -14.23
CA SER A 236 15.13 -8.03 -13.95
C SER A 236 14.51 -9.34 -13.50
N LEU A 237 13.76 -9.30 -12.41
CA LEU A 237 13.03 -10.44 -11.87
C LEU A 237 11.53 -10.20 -12.00
N TYR A 238 10.81 -11.24 -12.37
CA TYR A 238 9.37 -11.24 -12.54
C TYR A 238 8.75 -12.34 -11.71
N ALA A 239 7.58 -12.08 -11.15
CA ALA A 239 6.77 -13.06 -10.46
C ALA A 239 5.29 -12.79 -10.72
N ASN A 240 4.58 -13.80 -11.20
CA ASN A 240 3.13 -13.81 -11.34
C ASN A 240 2.58 -12.56 -12.08
N GLY A 241 3.22 -12.18 -13.19
CA GLY A 241 2.84 -11.03 -14.02
C GLY A 241 3.41 -9.68 -13.57
N THR A 242 4.16 -9.63 -12.47
CA THR A 242 4.77 -8.40 -11.94
C THR A 242 6.28 -8.39 -12.15
N LYS A 243 6.84 -7.33 -12.73
CA LYS A 243 8.29 -7.05 -12.64
C LYS A 243 8.61 -6.65 -11.20
N VAL A 244 9.08 -7.60 -10.39
CA VAL A 244 9.26 -7.37 -8.96
C VAL A 244 10.42 -6.41 -8.69
N VAL A 245 11.53 -6.59 -9.39
CA VAL A 245 12.71 -5.71 -9.29
C VAL A 245 13.44 -5.66 -10.63
N GLU A 246 14.01 -4.50 -10.94
CA GLU A 246 15.01 -4.33 -11.99
C GLU A 246 16.17 -3.53 -11.40
N LYS A 247 17.39 -4.03 -11.56
CA LYS A 247 18.58 -3.40 -11.01
C LYS A 247 19.67 -3.32 -12.07
N LYS A 248 20.10 -2.09 -12.36
CA LYS A 248 21.33 -1.83 -13.10
C LYS A 248 22.54 -2.05 -12.20
N VAL A 249 23.56 -2.73 -12.74
CA VAL A 249 24.83 -2.96 -12.04
C VAL A 249 26.01 -2.55 -12.95
N ASP A 250 26.97 -1.81 -12.42
CA ASP A 250 28.07 -1.28 -13.25
C ASP A 250 28.95 -2.38 -13.85
N ASN A 251 29.23 -3.40 -13.03
CA ASN A 251 30.11 -4.52 -13.32
C ASN A 251 29.33 -5.80 -13.67
N PHE A 252 28.28 -5.66 -14.49
CA PHE A 252 27.42 -6.76 -14.97
C PHE A 252 28.20 -8.02 -15.38
N LEU A 253 27.57 -9.19 -15.15
CA LEU A 253 28.05 -10.50 -15.57
C LEU A 253 26.99 -11.20 -16.43
N SER A 254 27.28 -11.38 -17.70
CA SER A 254 26.60 -12.36 -18.55
C SER A 254 27.05 -13.78 -18.20
N ILE A 255 26.41 -14.81 -18.77
CA ILE A 255 26.86 -16.20 -18.60
C ILE A 255 28.29 -16.39 -19.11
N LYS A 256 28.66 -15.68 -20.18
CA LYS A 256 30.01 -15.76 -20.78
C LYS A 256 31.10 -15.10 -19.95
N ASP A 257 30.74 -14.12 -19.12
CA ASP A 257 31.71 -13.40 -18.29
C ASP A 257 32.18 -14.25 -17.10
N ILE A 258 31.40 -15.28 -16.73
CA ILE A 258 31.74 -16.20 -15.65
C ILE A 258 32.67 -17.28 -16.19
N LYS A 259 33.87 -17.37 -15.63
CA LYS A 259 34.91 -18.22 -16.20
C LYS A 259 34.64 -19.71 -15.95
N GLY A 260 34.68 -20.48 -17.03
CA GLY A 260 34.72 -21.94 -16.99
C GLY A 260 33.40 -22.60 -16.60
N ILE A 261 32.26 -21.96 -16.90
CA ILE A 261 30.94 -22.61 -16.82
C ILE A 261 31.01 -23.96 -17.54
N ASP A 262 30.66 -25.03 -16.82
CA ASP A 262 30.70 -26.40 -17.32
C ASP A 262 29.50 -27.26 -16.90
N TYR A 263 28.55 -26.68 -16.15
CA TYR A 263 27.41 -27.39 -15.62
C TYR A 263 26.14 -26.55 -15.65
N TYR A 264 25.06 -27.14 -16.18
CA TYR A 264 23.72 -26.56 -16.22
C TYR A 264 22.78 -27.55 -15.53
N MET A 265 22.03 -27.08 -14.53
CA MET A 265 21.14 -27.95 -13.76
C MET A 265 19.82 -27.30 -13.40
N LEU A 266 18.79 -28.13 -13.30
CA LEU A 266 17.50 -27.78 -12.76
C LEU A 266 17.49 -28.08 -11.25
N GLY A 267 16.86 -27.21 -10.45
CA GLY A 267 16.61 -27.43 -9.03
C GLY A 267 17.83 -27.49 -8.12
N GLY A 268 18.88 -26.72 -8.42
CA GLY A 268 20.05 -26.57 -7.57
C GLY A 268 21.20 -25.85 -8.29
N VAL A 269 22.37 -25.77 -7.64
CA VAL A 269 23.60 -25.24 -8.23
C VAL A 269 24.76 -26.21 -7.97
N LYS A 270 25.54 -26.58 -9.00
CA LYS A 270 26.63 -27.56 -8.86
C LYS A 270 27.91 -26.84 -8.43
N ARG A 271 28.27 -26.94 -7.14
CA ARG A 271 29.40 -26.23 -6.53
C ARG A 271 30.43 -27.23 -6.00
N ALA A 272 31.65 -27.20 -6.55
CA ALA A 272 32.71 -28.17 -6.23
C ALA A 272 32.22 -29.64 -6.26
N GLY A 273 31.50 -30.01 -7.33
CA GLY A 273 30.94 -31.34 -7.54
C GLY A 273 29.68 -31.69 -6.73
N LYS A 274 29.24 -30.83 -5.80
CA LYS A 274 28.08 -31.08 -4.93
C LYS A 274 26.88 -30.23 -5.35
N THR A 275 25.68 -30.79 -5.24
CA THR A 275 24.44 -30.01 -5.40
C THR A 275 24.25 -29.12 -4.16
N ALA A 276 24.18 -27.82 -4.37
CA ALA A 276 23.79 -26.83 -3.38
C ALA A 276 22.37 -26.31 -3.69
N PHE A 277 21.70 -25.78 -2.66
CA PHE A 277 20.39 -25.13 -2.78
C PHE A 277 19.33 -26.00 -3.46
N GLY A 278 19.28 -27.29 -3.11
CA GLY A 278 18.39 -28.26 -3.74
C GLY A 278 16.91 -27.86 -3.63
N PHE A 279 16.22 -27.84 -4.76
CA PHE A 279 14.79 -27.53 -4.85
C PHE A 279 13.91 -28.72 -4.48
N ASN A 280 12.86 -28.47 -3.71
CA ASN A 280 11.84 -29.44 -3.31
C ASN A 280 10.48 -29.02 -3.88
N GLY A 281 10.04 -29.69 -4.94
CA GLY A 281 8.80 -29.34 -5.63
C GLY A 281 8.77 -29.87 -7.06
N THR A 282 7.91 -29.27 -7.87
CA THR A 282 7.81 -29.59 -9.29
C THR A 282 8.06 -28.34 -10.13
N LEU A 283 9.00 -28.42 -11.07
CA LEU A 283 9.11 -27.48 -12.17
C LEU A 283 8.11 -27.94 -13.23
N GLU A 284 6.90 -27.37 -13.20
CA GLU A 284 5.82 -27.70 -14.14
C GLU A 284 6.22 -27.38 -15.58
N ASN A 285 6.86 -26.23 -15.78
CA ASN A 285 7.44 -25.82 -17.05
C ASN A 285 8.67 -24.93 -16.79
N ILE A 286 9.75 -25.15 -17.53
CA ILE A 286 10.90 -24.24 -17.53
C ILE A 286 11.40 -24.02 -18.96
N LYS A 287 11.60 -22.75 -19.31
CA LYS A 287 12.04 -22.30 -20.64
C LYS A 287 13.30 -21.45 -20.51
N PHE A 288 14.32 -21.78 -21.30
CA PHE A 288 15.54 -20.99 -21.43
C PHE A 288 15.56 -20.31 -22.80
N PHE A 289 15.88 -19.02 -22.83
CA PHE A 289 16.10 -18.20 -24.03
C PHE A 289 17.52 -17.65 -23.98
N ASN A 290 18.16 -17.50 -25.14
CA ASN A 290 19.50 -16.95 -25.30
C ASN A 290 19.49 -15.45 -25.65
N SER A 291 18.41 -14.76 -25.29
CA SER A 291 18.14 -13.34 -25.51
C SER A 291 17.56 -12.71 -24.23
N ALA A 292 17.70 -11.39 -24.11
CA ALA A 292 16.95 -10.61 -23.13
C ALA A 292 15.57 -10.26 -23.71
N LEU A 293 14.53 -10.96 -23.25
CA LEU A 293 13.15 -10.68 -23.66
C LEU A 293 12.67 -9.34 -23.12
N ASP A 294 11.78 -8.67 -23.85
CA ASP A 294 11.19 -7.42 -23.41
C ASP A 294 10.22 -7.60 -22.23
N GLU A 295 10.00 -6.50 -21.49
CA GLU A 295 9.23 -6.50 -20.24
C GLU A 295 7.79 -6.99 -20.41
N GLU A 296 7.10 -6.58 -21.47
CA GLU A 296 5.68 -6.91 -21.66
C GLU A 296 5.52 -8.39 -22.06
N THR A 297 6.42 -8.92 -22.88
CA THR A 297 6.49 -10.35 -23.18
C THR A 297 6.66 -11.17 -21.90
N VAL A 298 7.61 -10.82 -21.02
CA VAL A 298 7.87 -11.58 -19.80
C VAL A 298 6.77 -11.42 -18.75
N LYS A 299 6.18 -10.22 -18.60
CA LYS A 299 4.97 -10.04 -17.78
C LYS A 299 3.87 -10.98 -18.25
N LYS A 300 3.54 -10.99 -19.55
CA LYS A 300 2.51 -11.87 -20.12
C LYS A 300 2.83 -13.36 -19.91
N MET A 301 4.08 -13.77 -20.08
CA MET A 301 4.50 -15.16 -19.84
C MET A 301 4.42 -15.58 -18.37
N THR A 302 4.54 -14.64 -17.43
CA THR A 302 4.44 -14.91 -15.99
C THR A 302 3.05 -14.66 -15.41
N THR A 303 2.12 -14.06 -16.15
CA THR A 303 0.72 -13.92 -15.73
C THR A 303 0.05 -15.29 -15.55
N ASN A 304 -0.60 -15.49 -14.42
CA ASN A 304 -1.28 -16.75 -14.09
C ASN A 304 -2.46 -16.50 -13.13
N ALA A 305 -3.00 -17.56 -12.52
CA ALA A 305 -4.12 -17.46 -11.57
C ALA A 305 -3.80 -16.55 -10.37
N VAL A 306 -2.55 -16.52 -9.88
CA VAL A 306 -2.11 -15.64 -8.78
C VAL A 306 -2.29 -14.16 -9.16
N THR A 307 -2.03 -13.79 -10.42
CA THR A 307 -2.25 -12.42 -10.91
C THR A 307 -3.71 -11.98 -10.78
N GLY A 308 -4.66 -12.91 -10.98
CA GLY A 308 -6.10 -12.65 -10.88
C GLY A 308 -6.59 -12.32 -9.47
N HIS A 309 -5.75 -12.51 -8.44
CA HIS A 309 -6.07 -12.15 -7.06
C HIS A 309 -5.80 -10.67 -6.73
N LEU A 310 -5.39 -9.84 -7.68
CA LEU A 310 -5.11 -8.41 -7.42
C LEU A 310 -6.30 -7.53 -7.85
N ILE A 311 -6.91 -6.84 -6.89
CA ILE A 311 -7.94 -5.82 -7.15
C ILE A 311 -7.28 -4.49 -7.56
N TYR A 312 -6.25 -4.10 -6.82
CA TYR A 312 -5.46 -2.89 -7.05
C TYR A 312 -4.07 -3.29 -7.51
N THR A 313 -3.61 -2.68 -8.60
CA THR A 313 -2.32 -3.01 -9.21
C THR A 313 -1.52 -1.75 -9.47
N ALA A 314 -0.20 -1.87 -9.40
CA ALA A 314 0.71 -0.77 -9.63
C ALA A 314 0.44 -0.10 -10.98
N ASN A 315 0.23 1.20 -10.94
CA ASN A 315 -0.11 2.05 -12.08
C ASN A 315 -1.40 1.64 -12.81
N ASP A 316 -2.39 1.12 -12.07
CA ASP A 316 -3.77 1.06 -12.56
C ASP A 316 -4.40 2.47 -12.67
N THR A 317 -5.73 2.55 -12.77
CA THR A 317 -6.46 3.82 -12.89
C THR A 317 -6.27 4.77 -11.70
N THR A 318 -5.70 4.34 -10.58
CA THR A 318 -5.30 5.23 -9.48
C THR A 318 -4.04 6.03 -9.77
N GLY A 319 -3.20 5.59 -10.72
CA GLY A 319 -1.85 6.09 -10.94
C GLY A 319 -0.87 5.78 -9.81
N SER A 320 -1.25 4.99 -8.79
CA SER A 320 -0.35 4.65 -7.67
C SER A 320 0.43 3.38 -7.95
N ASN A 321 1.71 3.37 -7.57
CA ASN A 321 2.52 2.14 -7.59
C ASN A 321 2.33 1.27 -6.34
N TYR A 322 1.84 1.83 -5.24
CA TYR A 322 1.81 1.17 -3.93
C TYR A 322 0.46 1.28 -3.27
N PHE A 323 0.09 0.24 -2.54
CA PHE A 323 -1.17 0.16 -1.82
C PHE A 323 -0.98 -0.46 -0.44
N ARG A 324 -1.76 0.00 0.53
CA ARG A 324 -1.81 -0.51 1.91
C ARG A 324 -3.21 -0.31 2.49
N ILE A 325 -3.45 -0.89 3.67
CA ILE A 325 -4.68 -0.67 4.44
C ILE A 325 -5.95 -1.09 3.66
N PRO A 326 -6.08 -2.39 3.32
CA PRO A 326 -7.26 -2.87 2.62
C PRO A 326 -8.51 -2.86 3.52
N VAL A 327 -9.67 -2.52 2.94
CA VAL A 327 -10.99 -2.67 3.58
C VAL A 327 -11.94 -3.39 2.64
N LEU A 328 -12.71 -4.36 3.16
CA LEU A 328 -13.81 -5.05 2.50
C LEU A 328 -15.10 -4.87 3.29
N TYR A 329 -16.20 -4.65 2.56
CA TYR A 329 -17.54 -4.56 3.11
C TYR A 329 -18.56 -5.12 2.13
N THR A 330 -19.44 -6.01 2.57
CA THR A 330 -20.55 -6.52 1.74
C THR A 330 -21.80 -5.71 2.06
N PHE A 331 -22.35 -5.03 1.05
CA PHE A 331 -23.58 -4.26 1.20
C PHE A 331 -24.81 -5.16 1.11
N SER A 332 -25.93 -4.64 1.61
CA SER A 332 -27.22 -5.32 1.67
C SER A 332 -27.78 -5.71 0.30
N ASN A 333 -27.35 -5.06 -0.79
CA ASN A 333 -27.73 -5.41 -2.16
C ASN A 333 -26.88 -6.55 -2.77
N GLY A 334 -25.93 -7.11 -2.00
CA GLY A 334 -25.03 -8.17 -2.45
C GLY A 334 -23.72 -7.66 -3.09
N ARG A 335 -23.54 -6.35 -3.25
CA ARG A 335 -22.27 -5.80 -3.73
C ARG A 335 -21.17 -6.00 -2.69
N VAL A 336 -20.02 -6.48 -3.13
CA VAL A 336 -18.80 -6.55 -2.32
C VAL A 336 -17.95 -5.33 -2.66
N PHE A 337 -17.81 -4.43 -1.70
CA PHE A 337 -17.11 -3.17 -1.87
C PHE A 337 -15.74 -3.22 -1.20
N SER A 338 -14.78 -2.53 -1.80
CA SER A 338 -13.44 -2.38 -1.24
C SER A 338 -12.97 -0.93 -1.26
N SER A 339 -12.20 -0.55 -0.24
CA SER A 339 -11.38 0.66 -0.23
C SER A 339 -9.93 0.33 0.14
N ILE A 340 -9.00 1.21 -0.22
CA ILE A 340 -7.58 1.03 0.04
C ILE A 340 -6.85 2.38 0.03
N ASP A 341 -5.73 2.48 0.74
CA ASP A 341 -4.79 3.59 0.56
C ASP A 341 -4.03 3.43 -0.75
N ALA A 342 -4.20 4.34 -1.69
CA ALA A 342 -3.34 4.51 -2.84
C ALA A 342 -2.16 5.43 -2.45
N ARG A 343 -0.99 4.83 -2.18
CA ARG A 343 0.19 5.51 -1.63
C ARG A 343 1.22 5.77 -2.73
N TYR A 344 1.47 7.03 -3.05
CA TYR A 344 2.28 7.40 -4.21
C TYR A 344 3.78 7.46 -3.89
N GLY A 345 4.14 7.98 -2.71
CA GLY A 345 5.52 8.14 -2.25
C GLY A 345 6.09 6.91 -1.55
N GLY A 346 5.96 5.75 -2.19
CA GLY A 346 6.22 4.47 -1.54
C GLY A 346 5.14 4.11 -0.51
N THR A 347 5.41 3.06 0.26
CA THR A 347 4.50 2.48 1.28
C THR A 347 4.56 3.16 2.66
N HIS A 348 5.21 4.31 2.80
CA HIS A 348 5.28 5.03 4.09
C HIS A 348 3.88 5.41 4.58
N ASP A 349 3.68 5.40 5.89
CA ASP A 349 2.50 6.03 6.51
C ASP A 349 2.58 7.55 6.36
N PHE A 350 3.75 8.11 6.67
CA PHE A 350 4.02 9.55 6.62
C PHE A 350 5.52 9.83 6.50
N LEU A 351 5.92 11.04 6.07
CA LEU A 351 5.12 11.91 5.21
C LEU A 351 4.90 11.23 3.86
N ASN A 352 3.74 11.44 3.23
CA ASN A 352 3.41 10.84 1.95
C ASN A 352 2.31 11.65 1.25
N LYS A 353 2.05 11.33 -0.02
CA LYS A 353 0.80 11.64 -0.72
C LYS A 353 -0.02 10.35 -0.75
N ILE A 354 -1.21 10.37 -0.15
CA ILE A 354 -2.10 9.21 -0.11
C ILE A 354 -3.53 9.65 -0.44
N ASN A 355 -4.18 8.87 -1.30
CA ASN A 355 -5.60 8.98 -1.62
C ASN A 355 -6.31 7.70 -1.14
N ILE A 356 -7.62 7.76 -0.92
CA ILE A 356 -8.45 6.56 -0.76
C ILE A 356 -9.02 6.17 -2.12
N ALA A 357 -8.64 4.99 -2.60
CA ALA A 357 -9.19 4.40 -3.81
C ALA A 357 -10.25 3.35 -3.47
N THR A 358 -11.21 3.16 -4.37
CA THR A 358 -12.28 2.17 -4.19
C THR A 358 -12.56 1.35 -5.45
N SER A 359 -12.98 0.12 -5.26
CA SER A 359 -13.45 -0.81 -6.30
C SER A 359 -14.50 -1.75 -5.71
N TYR A 360 -15.45 -2.22 -6.52
CA TYR A 360 -16.46 -3.16 -6.09
C TYR A 360 -16.64 -4.32 -7.07
N SER A 361 -17.32 -5.35 -6.57
CA SER A 361 -17.71 -6.55 -7.28
C SER A 361 -19.19 -6.84 -7.05
N ASP A 362 -19.91 -7.15 -8.14
CA ASP A 362 -21.34 -7.53 -8.11
C ASP A 362 -21.53 -9.03 -8.38
N ASP A 363 -20.45 -9.83 -8.35
CA ASP A 363 -20.45 -11.24 -8.70
C ASP A 363 -19.76 -12.14 -7.66
N ASN A 364 -19.85 -11.76 -6.39
CA ASN A 364 -19.22 -12.42 -5.23
C ASN A 364 -17.68 -12.39 -5.27
N GLY A 365 -17.10 -11.28 -5.74
CA GLY A 365 -15.65 -11.04 -5.73
C GLY A 365 -14.87 -11.67 -6.88
N LYS A 366 -15.54 -12.15 -7.94
CA LYS A 366 -14.87 -12.79 -9.08
C LYS A 366 -14.29 -11.77 -10.04
N THR A 367 -15.03 -10.70 -10.31
CA THR A 367 -14.58 -9.55 -11.10
C THR A 367 -14.75 -8.26 -10.32
N TRP A 368 -13.86 -7.30 -10.57
CA TRP A 368 -13.79 -6.03 -9.87
C TRP A 368 -13.79 -4.87 -10.86
N THR A 369 -14.46 -3.79 -10.49
CA THR A 369 -14.40 -2.55 -11.28
C THR A 369 -12.97 -1.99 -11.34
N LYS A 370 -12.69 -1.19 -12.38
CA LYS A 370 -11.47 -0.38 -12.36
C LYS A 370 -11.51 0.57 -11.15
N PRO A 371 -10.43 0.65 -10.35
CA PRO A 371 -10.40 1.54 -9.19
C PRO A 371 -10.70 3.01 -9.52
N LYS A 372 -11.41 3.68 -8.62
CA LYS A 372 -11.63 5.14 -8.64
C LYS A 372 -10.90 5.79 -7.47
N LEU A 373 -10.39 7.01 -7.66
CA LEU A 373 -9.92 7.87 -6.57
C LEU A 373 -11.15 8.54 -5.93
N THR A 374 -11.48 8.15 -4.71
CA THR A 374 -12.74 8.53 -4.06
C THR A 374 -12.55 9.63 -3.02
N LEU A 375 -11.45 9.61 -2.26
CA LEU A 375 -10.97 10.75 -1.49
C LEU A 375 -9.55 11.07 -1.98
N ALA A 376 -9.38 12.22 -2.61
CA ALA A 376 -8.11 12.62 -3.18
C ALA A 376 -7.88 14.12 -3.08
N PHE A 377 -6.64 14.49 -2.76
CA PHE A 377 -6.14 15.84 -2.99
C PHE A 377 -5.29 15.88 -4.27
N ASP A 378 -5.26 17.05 -4.90
CA ASP A 378 -4.59 17.30 -6.17
C ASP A 378 -3.47 18.35 -6.06
N ASP A 379 -3.01 18.68 -4.86
CA ASP A 379 -1.79 19.48 -4.65
C ASP A 379 -0.53 18.76 -5.18
N PHE A 380 -0.57 17.43 -5.22
CA PHE A 380 0.36 16.59 -5.96
C PHE A 380 -0.38 15.77 -7.02
N ALA A 381 0.26 15.55 -8.17
CA ALA A 381 -0.30 14.70 -9.21
C ALA A 381 -0.38 13.22 -8.76
N PRO A 382 -1.47 12.48 -9.08
CA PRO A 382 -1.57 11.05 -8.82
C PRO A 382 -0.84 10.24 -9.91
N VAL A 383 0.49 10.17 -9.83
CA VAL A 383 1.35 9.54 -10.85
C VAL A 383 2.22 8.42 -10.27
N PRO A 384 2.59 7.41 -11.08
CA PRO A 384 3.42 6.31 -10.61
C PRO A 384 4.84 6.83 -10.33
N LEU A 385 5.37 6.49 -9.16
CA LEU A 385 6.73 6.83 -8.76
C LEU A 385 7.50 5.56 -8.42
N GLU A 386 8.68 5.38 -9.00
CA GLU A 386 9.60 4.32 -8.63
C GLU A 386 10.35 4.71 -7.36
N TRP A 387 9.78 4.36 -6.21
CA TRP A 387 10.39 4.66 -4.93
C TRP A 387 11.63 3.77 -4.67
N PRO A 388 12.78 4.36 -4.32
CA PRO A 388 14.00 3.62 -4.11
C PRO A 388 13.88 2.67 -2.92
N ARG A 389 14.44 1.47 -3.03
CA ARG A 389 14.43 0.44 -1.97
C ARG A 389 15.77 0.25 -1.28
N ASP A 390 16.85 0.72 -1.91
CA ASP A 390 18.20 0.63 -1.36
C ASP A 390 18.27 1.36 0.01
N VAL A 391 19.13 0.85 0.89
CA VAL A 391 19.43 1.52 2.16
C VAL A 391 19.92 2.94 1.87
N GLY A 392 19.36 3.93 2.56
CA GLY A 392 19.60 5.36 2.34
C GLY A 392 18.58 6.02 1.39
N GLY A 393 18.05 5.29 0.41
CA GLY A 393 16.99 5.80 -0.49
C GLY A 393 15.59 5.53 0.06
N ARG A 394 15.36 4.36 0.64
CA ARG A 394 14.03 3.93 1.13
C ARG A 394 13.38 4.83 2.17
N ASP A 395 14.15 5.66 2.87
CA ASP A 395 13.61 6.53 3.93
C ASP A 395 13.17 7.90 3.40
N LEU A 396 13.46 8.22 2.12
CA LEU A 396 12.92 9.40 1.45
C LEU A 396 11.39 9.37 1.50
N GLN A 397 10.77 10.55 1.61
CA GLN A 397 9.32 10.74 1.76
C GLN A 397 8.82 11.89 0.88
N ILE A 398 7.57 11.82 0.38
CA ILE A 398 6.90 13.00 -0.16
C ILE A 398 6.51 13.87 1.04
N SER A 399 7.06 15.07 1.13
CA SER A 399 6.98 15.93 2.33
C SER A 399 5.93 17.04 2.22
N GLY A 400 5.52 17.41 1.01
CA GLY A 400 4.65 18.57 0.78
C GLY A 400 3.19 18.25 0.46
N GLY A 401 2.77 16.99 0.48
CA GLY A 401 1.45 16.56 0.01
C GLY A 401 0.40 16.44 1.11
N ALA A 402 -0.80 16.95 0.88
CA ALA A 402 -1.98 16.65 1.69
C ALA A 402 -2.44 15.20 1.45
N THR A 403 -3.01 14.57 2.47
CA THR A 403 -3.22 13.12 2.49
C THR A 403 -4.54 12.72 3.14
N TYR A 404 -5.20 11.73 2.55
CA TYR A 404 -6.19 10.89 3.24
C TYR A 404 -5.59 9.53 3.56
N ILE A 405 -5.84 8.99 4.75
CA ILE A 405 -5.25 7.71 5.20
C ILE A 405 -6.25 6.95 6.07
N ASP A 406 -6.16 5.62 6.10
CA ASP A 406 -6.84 4.77 7.09
C ASP A 406 -8.38 4.80 7.00
N SER A 407 -8.92 4.22 5.92
CA SER A 407 -10.37 4.25 5.67
C SER A 407 -11.21 3.30 6.54
N VAL A 408 -12.45 3.69 6.83
CA VAL A 408 -13.47 2.86 7.52
C VAL A 408 -14.82 2.93 6.81
N ILE A 409 -15.48 1.78 6.60
CA ILE A 409 -16.78 1.70 5.89
C ILE A 409 -17.90 1.17 6.80
N VAL A 410 -19.11 1.71 6.66
CA VAL A 410 -20.34 1.16 7.26
C VAL A 410 -21.55 1.43 6.38
N GLU A 411 -22.44 0.46 6.23
CA GLU A 411 -23.76 0.65 5.62
C GLU A 411 -24.81 0.94 6.71
N LYS A 412 -25.56 2.03 6.55
CA LYS A 412 -26.65 2.41 7.47
C LYS A 412 -27.89 1.54 7.25
N ASN A 413 -28.81 1.59 8.22
CA ASN A 413 -30.11 0.90 8.11
C ASN A 413 -30.92 1.31 6.86
N ASN A 414 -30.82 2.58 6.45
CA ASN A 414 -31.44 3.12 5.24
C ASN A 414 -30.64 2.88 3.95
N LYS A 415 -29.61 2.01 4.00
CA LYS A 415 -28.77 1.57 2.87
C LYS A 415 -27.79 2.61 2.33
N GLN A 416 -27.80 3.82 2.88
CA GLN A 416 -26.74 4.78 2.62
C GLN A 416 -25.42 4.25 3.19
N VAL A 417 -24.37 4.28 2.39
CA VAL A 417 -23.02 3.88 2.78
C VAL A 417 -22.26 5.10 3.28
N LEU A 418 -21.51 4.95 4.36
CA LEU A 418 -20.52 5.92 4.83
C LEU A 418 -19.11 5.37 4.64
N MET A 419 -18.20 6.24 4.23
CA MET A 419 -16.77 6.00 4.29
C MET A 419 -16.09 7.15 5.04
N PHE A 420 -15.28 6.81 6.04
CA PHE A 420 -14.46 7.73 6.82
C PHE A 420 -13.00 7.56 6.43
N ALA A 421 -12.20 8.61 6.58
CA ALA A 421 -10.74 8.55 6.51
C ALA A 421 -10.13 9.68 7.36
N ASP A 422 -8.92 9.44 7.87
CA ASP A 422 -8.11 10.49 8.48
C ASP A 422 -7.69 11.48 7.39
N VAL A 423 -7.58 12.77 7.75
CA VAL A 423 -7.14 13.85 6.86
C VAL A 423 -5.93 14.53 7.46
N MET A 424 -4.84 14.57 6.69
CA MET A 424 -3.59 15.22 7.04
C MET A 424 -3.35 16.42 6.11
N PRO A 425 -3.23 17.64 6.65
CA PRO A 425 -2.75 18.78 5.88
C PRO A 425 -1.34 18.52 5.33
N ALA A 426 -0.99 19.21 4.25
CA ALA A 426 0.31 19.10 3.62
C ALA A 426 1.47 19.26 4.61
N GLY A 427 2.37 18.25 4.66
CA GLY A 427 3.53 18.24 5.55
C GLY A 427 3.23 17.95 7.02
N VAL A 428 2.03 17.44 7.32
CA VAL A 428 1.65 17.02 8.68
C VAL A 428 1.64 15.51 8.75
N SER A 429 2.38 14.94 9.69
CA SER A 429 2.33 13.52 10.02
C SER A 429 1.56 13.25 11.30
N PHE A 430 1.20 11.98 11.53
CA PHE A 430 0.83 11.51 12.87
C PHE A 430 1.83 12.00 13.92
N ARG A 431 3.15 11.94 13.66
CA ARG A 431 4.17 12.27 14.65
C ARG A 431 4.22 13.76 14.99
N GLU A 432 4.04 14.64 14.02
CA GLU A 432 4.25 16.10 14.18
C GLU A 432 2.97 16.87 14.50
N ALA A 433 1.79 16.30 14.18
CA ALA A 433 0.51 16.94 14.41
C ALA A 433 0.35 17.44 15.86
N THR A 434 -0.07 18.70 16.03
CA THR A 434 -0.34 19.22 17.38
C THR A 434 -1.46 18.44 18.05
N ARG A 435 -1.25 18.04 19.30
CA ARG A 435 -2.22 17.28 20.11
C ARG A 435 -3.12 18.16 20.98
N LYS A 436 -2.85 19.47 21.01
CA LYS A 436 -3.48 20.43 21.92
C LYS A 436 -4.46 21.38 21.24
N ASP A 437 -4.79 21.10 19.98
CA ASP A 437 -5.63 21.96 19.16
C ASP A 437 -6.42 21.10 18.18
N SER A 438 -7.74 21.24 18.21
CA SER A 438 -8.66 20.50 17.32
C SER A 438 -8.71 21.05 15.90
N GLY A 439 -8.22 22.28 15.68
CA GLY A 439 -8.47 23.02 14.44
C GLY A 439 -9.84 23.72 14.40
N TYR A 440 -10.61 23.71 15.48
CA TYR A 440 -11.91 24.37 15.58
C TYR A 440 -11.92 25.49 16.62
N LYS A 441 -12.88 26.41 16.47
CA LYS A 441 -13.34 27.36 17.50
C LYS A 441 -14.81 27.13 17.80
N GLN A 442 -15.23 27.46 19.02
CA GLN A 442 -16.65 27.54 19.36
C GLN A 442 -17.07 29.01 19.41
N ILE A 443 -18.13 29.35 18.68
CA ILE A 443 -18.71 30.69 18.62
C ILE A 443 -20.22 30.51 18.70
N ASP A 444 -20.86 31.14 19.69
CA ASP A 444 -22.31 31.08 19.93
C ASP A 444 -22.87 29.64 19.98
N GLY A 445 -22.10 28.72 20.55
CA GLY A 445 -22.46 27.32 20.69
C GLY A 445 -22.10 26.42 19.49
N ASN A 446 -21.82 27.00 18.32
CA ASN A 446 -21.47 26.26 17.10
C ASN A 446 -19.95 26.05 16.98
N TYR A 447 -19.53 24.95 16.34
CA TYR A 447 -18.13 24.68 16.03
C TYR A 447 -17.78 25.06 14.60
N TYR A 448 -16.77 25.90 14.42
CA TYR A 448 -16.31 26.36 13.11
C TYR A 448 -14.83 26.05 12.93
N LEU A 449 -14.46 25.58 11.73
CA LEU A 449 -13.08 25.29 11.39
C LEU A 449 -12.29 26.61 11.32
N LYS A 450 -11.14 26.69 12.00
CA LYS A 450 -10.35 27.92 12.05
C LYS A 450 -9.24 27.92 11.01
N LEU A 451 -8.94 29.12 10.52
CA LEU A 451 -7.98 29.34 9.44
C LEU A 451 -6.97 30.41 9.85
N LYS A 452 -5.72 30.18 9.44
CA LYS A 452 -4.64 31.17 9.49
C LYS A 452 -4.37 31.67 8.09
N LYS A 453 -4.47 32.98 7.90
CA LYS A 453 -4.12 33.63 6.62
C LYS A 453 -2.61 33.77 6.51
N GLN A 454 -2.06 33.69 5.30
CA GLN A 454 -0.65 33.96 5.03
C GLN A 454 -0.25 35.34 5.57
N GLY A 455 0.85 35.41 6.32
CA GLY A 455 1.33 36.63 6.97
C GLY A 455 0.89 36.77 8.43
N ASP A 456 -0.22 36.15 8.83
CA ASP A 456 -0.68 36.16 10.23
C ASP A 456 0.09 35.13 11.08
N THR A 457 0.25 35.44 12.37
CA THR A 457 0.72 34.50 13.39
C THR A 457 -0.42 33.62 13.90
N ASP A 458 -1.59 34.22 14.12
CA ASP A 458 -2.75 33.61 14.79
C ASP A 458 -3.82 33.11 13.80
N TYR A 459 -4.66 32.20 14.27
CA TYR A 459 -5.84 31.74 13.53
C TYR A 459 -6.98 32.74 13.70
N ASN A 460 -6.95 33.82 12.92
CA ASN A 460 -7.89 34.95 13.02
C ASN A 460 -9.23 34.73 12.28
N TYR A 461 -9.41 33.60 11.61
CA TYR A 461 -10.56 33.39 10.72
C TYR A 461 -11.29 32.08 11.01
N THR A 462 -12.58 32.02 10.69
CA THR A 462 -13.41 30.81 10.75
C THR A 462 -14.21 30.59 9.47
N ILE A 463 -14.43 29.33 9.10
CA ILE A 463 -15.39 28.95 8.05
C ILE A 463 -16.76 28.77 8.70
N ARG A 464 -17.72 29.62 8.33
CA ARG A 464 -19.07 29.61 8.90
C ARG A 464 -20.12 29.12 7.90
N GLU A 465 -21.36 29.55 8.06
CA GLU A 465 -22.50 29.13 7.24
C GLU A 465 -22.19 29.29 5.75
N ASN A 466 -22.62 28.33 4.94
CA ASN A 466 -22.41 28.30 3.49
C ASN A 466 -20.93 28.36 3.05
N GLY A 467 -19.99 28.12 3.96
CA GLY A 467 -18.55 28.17 3.69
C GLY A 467 -17.96 29.58 3.72
N THR A 468 -18.70 30.61 4.11
CA THR A 468 -18.18 31.98 4.19
C THR A 468 -17.05 32.08 5.21
N VAL A 469 -15.92 32.67 4.82
CA VAL A 469 -14.80 32.93 5.73
C VAL A 469 -15.07 34.22 6.48
N TYR A 470 -15.10 34.15 7.80
CA TYR A 470 -15.24 35.31 8.69
C TYR A 470 -13.89 35.70 9.27
N ASP A 471 -13.66 37.01 9.45
CA ASP A 471 -12.61 37.52 10.33
C ASP A 471 -13.18 37.62 11.74
N ASP A 472 -12.65 36.80 12.65
CA ASP A 472 -13.16 36.68 14.01
C ASP A 472 -12.90 37.95 14.84
N ARG A 473 -11.90 38.76 14.47
CA ARG A 473 -11.54 40.00 15.19
C ARG A 473 -12.57 41.09 14.97
N THR A 474 -13.19 41.09 13.80
CA THR A 474 -14.22 42.07 13.42
C THR A 474 -15.64 41.48 13.43
N ASN A 475 -15.74 40.15 13.53
CA ASN A 475 -16.97 39.38 13.39
C ASN A 475 -17.73 39.71 12.09
N ARG A 476 -16.99 39.90 10.99
CA ARG A 476 -17.55 40.21 9.67
C ARG A 476 -17.20 39.13 8.64
N PRO A 477 -18.12 38.83 7.70
CA PRO A 477 -17.77 38.01 6.56
C PRO A 477 -16.72 38.73 5.71
N THR A 478 -15.80 37.96 5.17
CA THR A 478 -14.81 38.44 4.18
C THR A 478 -15.34 38.19 2.76
N GLU A 479 -14.58 38.61 1.77
CA GLU A 479 -14.80 38.26 0.37
C GLU A 479 -14.50 36.79 0.03
N PHE A 480 -13.95 36.03 1.00
CA PHE A 480 -13.53 34.65 0.80
C PHE A 480 -14.61 33.65 1.24
N SER A 481 -14.63 32.50 0.56
CA SER A 481 -15.42 31.33 0.94
C SER A 481 -14.66 30.05 0.67
N VAL A 482 -15.03 28.97 1.35
CA VAL A 482 -14.51 27.63 1.18
C VAL A 482 -15.64 26.73 0.70
N ASP A 483 -15.47 26.05 -0.43
CA ASP A 483 -16.48 25.14 -0.95
C ASP A 483 -16.50 23.79 -0.22
N LYS A 484 -17.42 22.91 -0.61
CA LYS A 484 -17.60 21.59 0.03
C LYS A 484 -16.43 20.63 -0.17
N ASN A 485 -15.54 20.89 -1.13
CA ASN A 485 -14.30 20.13 -1.36
C ASN A 485 -13.08 20.87 -0.80
N PHE A 486 -13.30 21.85 0.08
CA PHE A 486 -12.29 22.64 0.78
C PHE A 486 -11.51 23.62 -0.10
N GLY A 487 -11.99 23.89 -1.31
CA GLY A 487 -11.41 24.86 -2.25
C GLY A 487 -11.74 26.30 -1.88
N ILE A 488 -10.76 27.20 -1.98
CA ILE A 488 -10.86 28.61 -1.60
C ILE A 488 -11.33 29.45 -2.81
N LYS A 489 -12.35 30.27 -2.58
CA LYS A 489 -12.85 31.27 -3.53
C LYS A 489 -12.68 32.67 -2.97
N GLN A 490 -12.45 33.64 -3.85
CA GLN A 490 -12.52 35.07 -3.56
C GLN A 490 -13.55 35.70 -4.51
N ASN A 491 -14.55 36.39 -3.97
CA ASN A 491 -15.65 36.97 -4.75
C ASN A 491 -16.32 35.97 -5.71
N GLY A 492 -16.47 34.71 -5.27
CA GLY A 492 -17.05 33.61 -6.06
C GLY A 492 -16.11 32.90 -7.03
N ASN A 493 -14.91 33.43 -7.31
CA ASN A 493 -13.94 32.84 -8.22
C ASN A 493 -12.91 31.99 -7.46
N TYR A 494 -12.55 30.82 -7.97
CA TYR A 494 -11.53 29.97 -7.35
C TYR A 494 -10.16 30.65 -7.39
N LEU A 495 -9.49 30.65 -6.24
CA LEU A 495 -8.05 30.86 -6.21
C LEU A 495 -7.36 29.57 -6.67
N THR A 496 -6.17 29.70 -7.24
CA THR A 496 -5.40 28.55 -7.73
C THR A 496 -4.00 28.52 -7.18
N VAL A 497 -3.46 27.32 -7.00
CA VAL A 497 -2.02 27.08 -6.77
C VAL A 497 -1.48 26.18 -7.88
N GLU A 498 -0.16 26.08 -7.97
CA GLU A 498 0.47 25.16 -8.91
C GLU A 498 0.68 23.80 -8.27
N GLN A 499 0.24 22.75 -8.94
CA GLN A 499 0.40 21.36 -8.52
C GLN A 499 1.88 20.96 -8.53
N TYR A 500 2.23 20.05 -7.63
CA TYR A 500 3.56 19.45 -7.53
C TYR A 500 3.64 18.08 -8.21
N SER A 501 4.82 17.80 -8.76
CA SER A 501 5.26 16.47 -9.19
C SER A 501 6.55 16.09 -8.45
N VAL A 502 6.90 14.81 -8.50
CA VAL A 502 8.12 14.26 -7.89
C VAL A 502 8.99 13.64 -8.97
N SER A 503 10.30 13.86 -8.88
CA SER A 503 11.29 13.15 -9.70
C SER A 503 12.44 12.62 -8.83
N PHE A 504 13.11 11.60 -9.35
CA PHE A 504 14.35 11.08 -8.81
C PHE A 504 15.45 11.19 -9.87
N GLU A 505 16.56 11.82 -9.51
CA GLU A 505 17.77 11.86 -10.33
C GLU A 505 18.97 11.61 -9.41
N ASN A 506 19.84 10.66 -9.77
CA ASN A 506 21.00 10.28 -8.95
C ASN A 506 20.64 9.98 -7.47
N ASN A 507 19.54 9.24 -7.26
CA ASN A 507 18.96 8.93 -5.94
C ASN A 507 18.55 10.15 -5.09
N LYS A 508 18.47 11.34 -5.68
CA LYS A 508 17.96 12.55 -5.04
C LYS A 508 16.52 12.80 -5.47
N LYS A 509 15.64 12.90 -4.48
CA LYS A 509 14.24 13.29 -4.68
C LYS A 509 14.10 14.80 -4.84
N THR A 510 13.32 15.23 -5.82
CA THR A 510 12.91 16.63 -6.00
C THR A 510 11.39 16.73 -6.08
N GLU A 511 10.80 17.63 -5.30
CA GLU A 511 9.39 18.05 -5.42
C GLU A 511 9.36 19.40 -6.13
N TYR A 512 8.70 19.47 -7.28
CA TYR A 512 8.70 20.66 -8.14
C TYR A 512 7.30 20.99 -8.63
N ARG A 513 7.03 22.28 -8.87
CA ARG A 513 5.78 22.75 -9.46
C ARG A 513 5.75 22.36 -10.95
N ASN A 514 4.65 21.78 -11.41
CA ASN A 514 4.58 21.11 -12.70
C ASN A 514 3.85 21.92 -13.79
N GLY A 515 3.52 23.19 -13.55
CA GLY A 515 2.77 24.05 -14.48
C GLY A 515 1.24 23.92 -14.39
N THR A 516 0.70 22.84 -13.83
CA THR A 516 -0.75 22.61 -13.73
C THR A 516 -1.35 23.46 -12.61
N LYS A 517 -2.42 24.19 -12.91
CA LYS A 517 -3.16 24.96 -11.90
C LYS A 517 -4.30 24.11 -11.34
N VAL A 518 -4.35 24.00 -10.03
CA VAL A 518 -5.42 23.34 -9.27
C VAL A 518 -6.07 24.34 -8.32
N HIS A 519 -7.28 24.05 -7.86
CA HIS A 519 -7.93 24.92 -6.88
C HIS A 519 -7.08 25.00 -5.61
N MET A 520 -6.89 26.22 -5.11
CA MET A 520 -6.27 26.43 -3.81
C MET A 520 -7.14 25.79 -2.74
N ASN A 521 -6.58 24.96 -1.88
CA ASN A 521 -7.32 24.23 -0.85
C ASN A 521 -6.74 24.53 0.53
N ILE A 522 -7.59 24.64 1.55
CA ILE A 522 -7.14 24.97 2.92
C ILE A 522 -6.18 23.94 3.56
N PHE A 523 -6.11 22.73 2.98
CA PHE A 523 -5.18 21.67 3.39
C PHE A 523 -3.81 21.77 2.72
N TYR A 524 -3.61 22.67 1.74
CA TYR A 524 -2.39 22.72 0.91
C TYR A 524 -1.32 23.62 1.50
N LYS A 525 -0.06 23.24 1.26
CA LYS A 525 1.11 24.01 1.72
C LYS A 525 1.22 25.39 1.08
N ASP A 526 0.64 25.60 -0.11
CA ASP A 526 0.72 26.88 -0.85
C ASP A 526 -0.56 27.73 -0.73
N ALA A 527 -1.47 27.36 0.18
CA ALA A 527 -2.73 28.08 0.35
C ALA A 527 -2.59 29.42 1.08
N LEU A 528 -3.45 30.38 0.69
CA LEU A 528 -3.60 31.67 1.36
C LEU A 528 -4.18 31.52 2.76
N PHE A 529 -5.15 30.63 2.95
CA PHE A 529 -5.69 30.27 4.25
C PHE A 529 -5.39 28.80 4.53
N LYS A 530 -4.89 28.51 5.73
CA LYS A 530 -4.50 27.16 6.14
C LYS A 530 -5.19 26.76 7.42
N VAL A 531 -5.57 25.48 7.49
CA VAL A 531 -6.05 24.83 8.71
C VAL A 531 -4.92 24.66 9.73
N VAL A 532 -5.27 24.28 10.97
CA VAL A 532 -4.26 23.88 11.97
C VAL A 532 -3.50 22.64 11.48
N PRO A 533 -2.17 22.57 11.66
CA PRO A 533 -1.38 21.39 11.34
C PRO A 533 -1.59 20.28 12.39
N THR A 534 -2.78 19.69 12.33
CA THR A 534 -3.21 18.53 13.11
C THR A 534 -3.97 17.55 12.20
N ASN A 535 -4.30 16.36 12.69
CA ASN A 535 -5.14 15.42 11.96
C ASN A 535 -6.63 15.73 12.17
N TYR A 536 -7.43 15.42 11.15
CA TYR A 536 -8.88 15.49 11.17
C TYR A 536 -9.46 14.13 10.74
N ILE A 537 -10.77 13.95 10.86
CA ILE A 537 -11.51 12.85 10.23
C ILE A 537 -12.50 13.47 9.25
N ALA A 538 -12.53 12.99 8.02
CA ALA A 538 -13.58 13.29 7.05
C ALA A 538 -14.47 12.07 6.86
N TYR A 539 -15.73 12.31 6.50
CA TYR A 539 -16.60 11.27 5.97
C TYR A 539 -17.35 11.73 4.73
N ILE A 540 -17.64 10.76 3.87
CA ILE A 540 -18.47 10.89 2.67
C ILE A 540 -19.59 9.84 2.73
N SER A 541 -20.65 10.11 1.98
CA SER A 541 -21.81 9.23 1.91
C SER A 541 -22.16 8.88 0.46
N SER A 542 -22.63 7.66 0.24
CA SER A 542 -23.12 7.18 -1.05
C SER A 542 -24.54 6.65 -0.89
N ASN A 543 -25.43 7.03 -1.82
CA ASN A 543 -26.81 6.56 -1.89
C ASN A 543 -27.03 5.51 -2.99
N ASP A 544 -25.96 5.11 -3.68
CA ASP A 544 -25.94 4.20 -4.83
C ASP A 544 -24.91 3.08 -4.63
N HIS A 545 -24.71 2.67 -3.37
CA HIS A 545 -23.82 1.57 -2.99
C HIS A 545 -22.39 1.71 -3.55
N GLY A 546 -21.84 2.92 -3.46
CA GLY A 546 -20.44 3.24 -3.71
C GLY A 546 -20.08 3.66 -5.13
N GLU A 547 -21.06 3.92 -6.01
CA GLU A 547 -20.79 4.38 -7.39
C GLU A 547 -20.43 5.87 -7.45
N SER A 548 -21.15 6.68 -6.67
CA SER A 548 -20.91 8.10 -6.46
C SER A 548 -20.93 8.45 -4.97
N TRP A 549 -20.26 9.56 -4.62
CA TRP A 549 -20.05 9.96 -3.24
C TRP A 549 -20.34 11.46 -3.07
N SER A 550 -20.85 11.81 -1.90
CA SER A 550 -20.99 13.22 -1.50
C SER A 550 -19.63 13.90 -1.38
N ALA A 551 -19.64 15.23 -1.36
CA ALA A 551 -18.49 15.98 -0.88
C ALA A 551 -18.17 15.62 0.60
N PRO A 552 -16.89 15.73 1.02
CA PRO A 552 -16.48 15.38 2.38
C PRO A 552 -17.03 16.32 3.43
N THR A 553 -17.37 15.77 4.59
CA THR A 553 -17.67 16.53 5.81
C THR A 553 -16.61 16.22 6.86
N LEU A 554 -15.97 17.25 7.41
CA LEU A 554 -15.07 17.06 8.55
C LEU A 554 -15.90 16.81 9.81
N LEU A 555 -15.48 15.82 10.60
CA LEU A 555 -16.10 15.50 11.87
C LEU A 555 -15.88 16.68 12.85
N PRO A 556 -16.91 17.10 13.62
CA PRO A 556 -16.75 18.12 14.67
C PRO A 556 -15.68 17.76 15.72
N PRO A 557 -15.24 18.70 16.57
CA PRO A 557 -14.21 18.46 17.59
C PRO A 557 -14.76 17.64 18.79
N ILE A 558 -15.19 16.41 18.54
CA ILE A 558 -15.82 15.49 19.51
C ILE A 558 -14.92 15.13 20.70
N MET A 559 -13.60 15.29 20.56
CA MET A 559 -12.62 15.13 21.65
C MET A 559 -12.44 16.40 22.50
N GLY A 560 -13.16 17.47 22.19
CA GLY A 560 -13.00 18.81 22.76
C GLY A 560 -12.06 19.71 21.94
N LEU A 561 -12.19 21.02 22.12
CA LEU A 561 -11.48 22.03 21.32
C LEU A 561 -9.94 21.96 21.42
N ASN A 562 -9.42 21.47 22.54
CA ASN A 562 -8.00 21.46 22.87
C ASN A 562 -7.36 20.07 22.73
N ARG A 563 -7.98 19.19 21.93
CA ARG A 563 -7.43 17.89 21.54
C ARG A 563 -7.55 17.73 20.04
N ASN A 564 -6.60 17.06 19.43
CA ASN A 564 -6.73 16.64 18.03
C ASN A 564 -7.83 15.57 17.87
N ALA A 565 -8.26 15.34 16.63
CA ALA A 565 -9.15 14.22 16.31
C ALA A 565 -8.47 12.88 16.67
N PRO A 566 -9.25 11.82 16.96
CA PRO A 566 -8.67 10.48 17.04
C PRO A 566 -8.20 10.00 15.66
N TYR A 567 -7.51 8.87 15.63
CA TYR A 567 -7.08 8.16 14.42
C TYR A 567 -7.99 6.97 14.20
N LEU A 568 -8.52 6.79 12.99
CA LEU A 568 -9.42 5.69 12.70
C LEU A 568 -8.74 4.32 12.86
N GLY A 569 -9.50 3.32 13.30
CA GLY A 569 -9.08 1.91 13.24
C GLY A 569 -9.54 1.31 11.90
N PRO A 570 -8.64 1.08 10.93
CA PRO A 570 -9.06 0.75 9.56
C PRO A 570 -9.86 -0.55 9.47
N GLY A 571 -10.90 -0.55 8.63
CA GLY A 571 -11.79 -1.68 8.44
C GLY A 571 -13.26 -1.26 8.37
N ARG A 572 -14.11 -1.86 9.20
CA ARG A 572 -15.56 -1.58 9.22
C ARG A 572 -16.02 -0.88 10.49
N GLY A 573 -17.04 -0.05 10.35
CA GLY A 573 -17.97 0.27 11.43
C GLY A 573 -19.10 -0.76 11.49
N ILE A 574 -19.94 -0.67 12.52
CA ILE A 574 -21.12 -1.53 12.69
C ILE A 574 -22.38 -0.73 13.01
N ILE A 575 -23.53 -1.34 12.76
CA ILE A 575 -24.81 -0.94 13.35
C ILE A 575 -25.10 -1.94 14.47
N GLU A 576 -25.18 -1.47 15.71
CA GLU A 576 -25.61 -2.31 16.82
C GLU A 576 -27.12 -2.55 16.73
N SER A 577 -27.54 -3.81 16.80
CA SER A 577 -28.87 -4.22 16.35
C SER A 577 -30.02 -3.78 17.25
N SER A 578 -29.80 -3.66 18.57
CA SER A 578 -30.87 -3.33 19.52
C SER A 578 -31.25 -1.85 19.53
N THR A 579 -30.29 -0.96 19.25
CA THR A 579 -30.49 0.49 19.29
C THR A 579 -30.44 1.14 17.91
N GLY A 580 -29.87 0.48 16.91
CA GLY A 580 -29.56 1.09 15.61
C GLY A 580 -28.39 2.07 15.66
N ARG A 581 -27.63 2.12 16.77
CA ARG A 581 -26.44 2.96 16.92
C ARG A 581 -25.39 2.58 15.90
N ILE A 582 -24.85 3.59 15.20
CA ILE A 582 -23.66 3.43 14.36
C ILE A 582 -22.44 3.54 15.28
N LEU A 583 -21.47 2.61 15.17
CA LEU A 583 -20.18 2.69 15.85
C LEU A 583 -19.02 2.66 14.84
N ILE A 584 -18.08 3.60 15.00
CA ILE A 584 -16.85 3.74 14.21
C ILE A 584 -15.64 3.63 15.16
N PRO A 585 -14.72 2.67 14.94
CA PRO A 585 -13.57 2.50 15.82
C PRO A 585 -12.49 3.54 15.54
N SER A 586 -11.93 4.13 16.60
CA SER A 586 -10.77 5.03 16.52
C SER A 586 -9.96 4.98 17.82
N TYR A 587 -8.76 5.56 17.82
CA TYR A 587 -7.83 5.57 18.96
C TYR A 587 -7.01 6.85 19.01
N THR A 588 -6.40 7.15 20.16
CA THR A 588 -5.59 8.37 20.36
C THR A 588 -4.09 8.09 20.54
N GLY A 589 -3.74 6.81 20.70
CA GLY A 589 -2.44 6.37 21.15
C GLY A 589 -2.37 6.12 22.66
N LYS A 590 -3.40 6.49 23.43
CA LYS A 590 -3.52 6.26 24.89
C LYS A 590 -4.91 5.80 25.31
N GLU A 591 -5.91 6.11 24.51
CA GLU A 591 -7.31 5.76 24.74
C GLU A 591 -7.87 5.11 23.47
N SER A 592 -8.86 4.23 23.65
CA SER A 592 -9.83 3.97 22.59
C SER A 592 -10.82 5.13 22.52
N ALA A 593 -11.22 5.50 21.32
CA ALA A 593 -12.22 6.53 21.06
C ALA A 593 -13.31 5.93 20.17
N PHE A 594 -14.38 5.43 20.76
CA PHE A 594 -15.47 4.83 20.01
C PHE A 594 -16.45 5.92 19.58
N ILE A 595 -16.34 6.31 18.32
CA ILE A 595 -17.20 7.32 17.70
C ILE A 595 -18.55 6.66 17.44
N TYR A 596 -19.64 7.36 17.75
CA TYR A 596 -20.99 6.82 17.54
C TYR A 596 -22.00 7.87 17.12
N SER A 597 -23.09 7.39 16.53
CA SER A 597 -24.28 8.19 16.20
C SER A 597 -25.55 7.43 16.58
N ASP A 598 -26.47 8.13 17.25
CA ASP A 598 -27.79 7.63 17.66
C ASP A 598 -28.92 8.18 16.75
N ASP A 599 -28.57 8.96 15.73
CA ASP A 599 -29.49 9.66 14.83
C ASP A 599 -29.18 9.35 13.36
N ASN A 600 -28.80 8.09 13.10
CA ASN A 600 -28.52 7.56 11.76
C ASN A 600 -27.43 8.37 11.00
N GLY A 601 -26.43 8.86 11.73
CA GLY A 601 -25.25 9.56 11.21
C GLY A 601 -25.47 11.04 10.93
N ALA A 602 -26.48 11.67 11.53
CA ALA A 602 -26.71 13.11 11.42
C ALA A 602 -25.78 13.90 12.37
N SER A 603 -25.54 13.38 13.58
CA SER A 603 -24.55 13.92 14.52
C SER A 603 -23.67 12.80 15.10
N TRP A 604 -22.49 13.19 15.58
CA TRP A 604 -21.47 12.26 16.08
C TRP A 604 -21.06 12.62 17.49
N LYS A 605 -20.90 11.59 18.32
CA LYS A 605 -20.38 11.66 19.70
C LYS A 605 -19.26 10.63 19.85
N VAL A 606 -18.60 10.63 21.00
CA VAL A 606 -17.49 9.70 21.29
C VAL A 606 -17.54 9.15 22.71
N LYS A 607 -17.12 7.91 22.88
CA LYS A 607 -16.77 7.31 24.17
C LYS A 607 -15.27 7.12 24.25
N VAL A 608 -14.64 7.83 25.18
CA VAL A 608 -13.19 7.76 25.41
C VAL A 608 -12.92 6.78 26.54
N VAL A 609 -12.15 5.73 26.25
CA VAL A 609 -11.82 4.66 27.18
C VAL A 609 -10.31 4.62 27.37
N PRO A 610 -9.78 5.04 28.53
CA PRO A 610 -8.35 4.96 28.82
C PRO A 610 -7.84 3.52 28.70
N LEU A 611 -6.69 3.33 28.07
CA LEU A 611 -6.07 2.01 27.90
C LEU A 611 -4.93 1.80 28.90
N PRO A 612 -4.54 0.55 29.19
CA PRO A 612 -3.47 0.24 30.13
C PRO A 612 -2.09 0.81 29.75
N SER A 613 -1.87 1.11 28.47
CA SER A 613 -0.62 1.68 27.97
C SER A 613 -0.86 2.43 26.65
N SER A 614 0.21 2.95 26.05
CA SER A 614 0.16 3.74 24.83
C SER A 614 -0.01 2.86 23.58
N TRP A 615 -1.21 2.31 23.39
CA TRP A 615 -1.53 1.41 22.28
C TRP A 615 -1.86 2.20 21.02
N SER A 616 -1.30 1.77 19.88
CA SER A 616 -1.89 2.07 18.57
C SER A 616 -3.13 1.17 18.41
N ALA A 617 -4.20 1.49 19.13
CA ALA A 617 -5.35 0.61 19.37
C ALA A 617 -6.32 0.55 18.17
N GLU A 618 -5.81 0.15 17.01
CA GLU A 618 -6.60 -0.14 15.83
C GLU A 618 -7.59 -1.26 16.17
N ALA A 619 -8.88 -0.93 16.18
CA ALA A 619 -9.94 -1.78 16.72
C ALA A 619 -10.98 -2.13 15.66
N GLN A 620 -11.68 -3.25 15.86
CA GLN A 620 -12.84 -3.69 15.08
C GLN A 620 -13.89 -4.28 16.02
N PHE A 621 -15.17 -4.17 15.65
CA PHE A 621 -16.29 -4.56 16.49
C PHE A 621 -16.99 -5.84 16.01
N VAL A 622 -17.52 -6.60 16.97
CA VAL A 622 -18.54 -7.65 16.75
C VAL A 622 -19.65 -7.50 17.77
N GLU A 623 -20.86 -7.90 17.39
CA GLU A 623 -22.01 -7.99 18.29
C GLU A 623 -22.29 -9.46 18.65
N LEU A 624 -22.22 -9.80 19.93
CA LEU A 624 -22.38 -11.18 20.39
C LEU A 624 -23.87 -11.55 20.52
N SER A 625 -24.61 -10.64 21.11
CA SER A 625 -26.07 -10.64 21.28
C SER A 625 -26.57 -9.20 21.30
N PRO A 626 -27.88 -8.94 21.09
CA PRO A 626 -28.43 -7.58 21.08
C PRO A 626 -28.00 -6.77 22.30
N GLY A 627 -27.38 -5.60 22.07
CA GLY A 627 -26.85 -4.70 23.09
C GLY A 627 -25.45 -5.06 23.62
N VAL A 628 -24.91 -6.23 23.26
CA VAL A 628 -23.62 -6.74 23.75
C VAL A 628 -22.60 -6.79 22.63
N ILE A 629 -21.63 -5.86 22.68
CA ILE A 629 -20.58 -5.73 21.67
C ILE A 629 -19.20 -5.94 22.27
N GLN A 630 -18.26 -6.42 21.45
CA GLN A 630 -16.85 -6.48 21.78
C GLN A 630 -16.01 -5.69 20.78
N ALA A 631 -15.00 -4.98 21.29
CA ALA A 631 -14.00 -4.28 20.50
C ALA A 631 -12.67 -5.03 20.60
N TYR A 632 -12.25 -5.69 19.53
CA TYR A 632 -10.95 -6.35 19.42
C TYR A 632 -9.93 -5.38 18.88
N MET A 633 -8.75 -5.27 19.50
CA MET A 633 -7.77 -4.24 19.16
C MET A 633 -6.31 -4.67 19.28
N ARG A 634 -5.49 -4.01 18.46
CA ARG A 634 -4.02 -4.03 18.55
C ARG A 634 -3.54 -3.46 19.90
N THR A 635 -2.45 -4.01 20.42
CA THR A 635 -1.80 -3.54 21.65
C THR A 635 -0.30 -3.29 21.44
N ASN A 636 0.37 -2.75 22.46
CA ASN A 636 1.83 -2.63 22.50
C ASN A 636 2.54 -3.75 23.30
N ASN A 637 1.84 -4.84 23.64
CA ASN A 637 2.34 -5.88 24.55
C ASN A 637 2.40 -7.29 23.90
N GLY A 638 2.20 -7.36 22.58
CA GLY A 638 2.25 -8.60 21.81
C GLY A 638 0.98 -9.45 21.86
N LYS A 639 -0.09 -9.01 22.51
CA LYS A 639 -1.40 -9.71 22.52
C LYS A 639 -2.46 -8.91 21.75
N ILE A 640 -3.53 -9.58 21.36
CA ILE A 640 -4.78 -8.93 20.95
C ILE A 640 -5.64 -8.73 22.19
N ALA A 641 -6.06 -7.50 22.46
CA ALA A 641 -6.99 -7.20 23.52
C ALA A 641 -8.44 -7.22 23.01
N TYR A 642 -9.39 -7.49 23.90
CA TYR A 642 -10.80 -7.22 23.67
C TYR A 642 -11.44 -6.58 24.90
N LEU A 643 -12.31 -5.60 24.66
CA LEU A 643 -13.16 -4.98 25.68
C LEU A 643 -14.61 -5.31 25.37
N THR A 644 -15.43 -5.49 26.39
CA THR A 644 -16.85 -5.83 26.25
C THR A 644 -17.72 -4.68 26.75
N SER A 645 -18.73 -4.31 25.97
CA SER A 645 -19.83 -3.45 26.38
C SER A 645 -21.13 -4.28 26.39
N LYS A 646 -21.97 -4.04 27.40
CA LYS A 646 -23.29 -4.69 27.56
C LYS A 646 -24.45 -3.70 27.38
N ASP A 647 -24.17 -2.51 26.87
CA ASP A 647 -25.08 -1.37 26.76
C ASP A 647 -24.86 -0.58 25.46
N ALA A 648 -24.69 -1.32 24.35
CA ALA A 648 -24.48 -0.79 23.00
C ALA A 648 -23.31 0.22 22.91
N GLY A 649 -22.20 -0.07 23.59
CA GLY A 649 -20.99 0.72 23.56
C GLY A 649 -20.96 1.93 24.50
N THR A 650 -21.92 2.04 25.43
CA THR A 650 -22.01 3.19 26.34
C THR A 650 -20.95 3.12 27.46
N THR A 651 -20.75 1.94 28.03
CA THR A 651 -19.70 1.60 29.01
C THR A 651 -18.92 0.38 28.54
N TRP A 652 -17.66 0.26 28.97
CA TRP A 652 -16.73 -0.78 28.52
C TRP A 652 -16.00 -1.41 29.69
N SER A 653 -15.78 -2.73 29.61
CA SER A 653 -15.00 -3.49 30.59
C SER A 653 -13.52 -3.11 30.58
N ALA A 654 -12.79 -3.58 31.59
CA ALA A 654 -11.34 -3.67 31.49
C ALA A 654 -10.94 -4.60 30.32
N PRO A 655 -9.75 -4.41 29.73
CA PRO A 655 -9.28 -5.27 28.64
C PRO A 655 -9.00 -6.70 29.10
N GLU A 656 -9.49 -7.66 28.32
CA GLU A 656 -9.06 -9.05 28.33
C GLU A 656 -8.20 -9.32 27.10
N TYR A 657 -7.55 -10.49 27.04
CA TYR A 657 -6.61 -10.81 25.96
C TYR A 657 -6.84 -12.20 25.37
N LEU A 658 -6.73 -12.30 24.05
CA LEU A 658 -6.69 -13.59 23.37
C LEU A 658 -5.45 -14.37 23.81
N LYS A 659 -5.64 -15.66 24.14
CA LYS A 659 -4.58 -16.51 24.70
C LYS A 659 -3.72 -17.20 23.64
N PHE A 660 -4.23 -17.34 22.41
CA PHE A 660 -3.61 -18.13 21.33
C PHE A 660 -2.82 -17.27 20.32
N VAL A 661 -2.91 -15.94 20.41
CA VAL A 661 -2.15 -15.03 19.53
C VAL A 661 -0.97 -14.42 20.29
N SER A 662 0.23 -14.53 19.72
CA SER A 662 1.45 -13.90 20.25
C SER A 662 2.22 -13.19 19.13
N ASN A 663 2.25 -11.87 19.23
CA ASN A 663 2.76 -10.95 18.22
C ASN A 663 3.94 -10.13 18.76
N PRO A 664 4.67 -9.41 17.88
CA PRO A 664 5.71 -8.51 18.31
C PRO A 664 5.11 -7.35 19.12
N SER A 665 5.91 -6.69 19.94
CA SER A 665 5.43 -5.60 20.81
C SER A 665 4.74 -4.47 20.04
N TYR A 666 5.16 -4.16 18.82
CA TYR A 666 4.51 -3.13 18.01
C TYR A 666 3.12 -3.54 17.52
N GLY A 667 2.81 -4.83 17.40
CA GLY A 667 1.50 -5.33 16.94
C GLY A 667 1.11 -4.93 15.50
N THR A 668 -0.10 -5.32 15.11
CA THR A 668 -0.70 -5.03 13.80
C THR A 668 -2.22 -4.92 13.95
N GLN A 669 -2.85 -4.21 13.02
CA GLN A 669 -4.30 -4.23 12.84
C GLN A 669 -4.81 -5.67 12.65
N LEU A 670 -6.08 -5.87 12.98
CA LEU A 670 -6.82 -7.12 12.83
C LEU A 670 -8.17 -6.82 12.18
N SER A 671 -8.78 -7.84 11.57
CA SER A 671 -10.16 -7.78 11.12
C SER A 671 -10.97 -8.85 11.81
N ILE A 672 -12.12 -8.49 12.39
CA ILE A 672 -13.06 -9.45 12.97
C ILE A 672 -14.47 -9.11 12.49
N ILE A 673 -15.25 -10.14 12.13
CA ILE A 673 -16.62 -9.98 11.65
C ILE A 673 -17.55 -10.97 12.35
N ASN A 674 -18.81 -10.58 12.52
CA ASN A 674 -19.89 -11.54 12.69
C ASN A 674 -20.11 -12.33 11.40
N TYR A 675 -20.44 -13.61 11.51
CA TYR A 675 -20.85 -14.46 10.40
C TYR A 675 -22.34 -14.80 10.52
N SER A 676 -23.08 -14.71 9.41
CA SER A 676 -24.54 -14.81 9.42
C SER A 676 -25.07 -16.23 9.64
N GLN A 677 -24.30 -17.25 9.25
CA GLN A 677 -24.69 -18.65 9.37
C GLN A 677 -24.20 -19.27 10.69
N LEU A 678 -24.89 -20.31 11.14
CA LEU A 678 -24.42 -21.11 12.26
C LEU A 678 -23.23 -21.98 11.84
N ILE A 679 -22.23 -22.08 12.70
CA ILE A 679 -21.15 -23.06 12.60
C ILE A 679 -21.25 -23.97 13.82
N ASP A 680 -21.36 -25.27 13.58
CA ASP A 680 -21.62 -26.29 14.62
C ASP A 680 -22.83 -25.95 15.51
N GLY A 681 -23.87 -25.36 14.91
CA GLY A 681 -25.10 -24.97 15.63
C GLY A 681 -24.98 -23.69 16.46
N LYS A 682 -23.86 -22.96 16.40
CA LYS A 682 -23.64 -21.72 17.16
C LYS A 682 -23.42 -20.51 16.26
N LYS A 683 -23.77 -19.32 16.77
CA LYS A 683 -23.35 -18.06 16.15
C LYS A 683 -21.82 -17.99 16.13
N ALA A 684 -21.26 -17.41 15.09
CA ALA A 684 -19.82 -17.36 14.91
C ALA A 684 -19.30 -15.94 14.67
N VAL A 685 -18.06 -15.72 15.10
CA VAL A 685 -17.21 -14.61 14.69
C VAL A 685 -15.98 -15.17 13.97
N ILE A 686 -15.46 -14.40 13.02
CA ILE A 686 -14.28 -14.80 12.24
C ILE A 686 -13.25 -13.69 12.37
N LEU A 687 -12.06 -14.04 12.88
CA LEU A 687 -10.92 -13.15 13.10
C LEU A 687 -9.86 -13.43 12.05
N SER A 688 -9.25 -12.37 11.52
CA SER A 688 -8.03 -12.41 10.74
C SER A 688 -6.95 -11.57 11.41
N THR A 689 -5.78 -12.17 11.60
CA THR A 689 -4.61 -11.51 12.17
C THR A 689 -3.34 -12.31 11.88
N LEU A 690 -2.18 -11.72 12.13
CA LEU A 690 -0.92 -12.44 12.15
C LEU A 690 -0.74 -13.13 13.51
N ASN A 691 0.02 -14.22 13.55
CA ASN A 691 0.34 -14.93 14.79
C ASN A 691 1.83 -15.32 14.84
N SER A 692 2.70 -14.34 15.07
CA SER A 692 4.15 -14.54 15.07
C SER A 692 4.87 -13.49 15.89
N THR A 693 5.82 -13.90 16.72
CA THR A 693 6.69 -12.96 17.45
C THR A 693 7.82 -12.39 16.60
N ASN A 694 8.05 -12.91 15.39
CA ASN A 694 9.25 -12.66 14.57
C ASN A 694 9.07 -11.58 13.50
N GLY A 695 7.88 -10.98 13.39
CA GLY A 695 7.54 -10.06 12.32
C GLY A 695 6.05 -10.09 12.02
N ARG A 696 5.61 -9.27 11.07
CA ARG A 696 4.25 -9.35 10.54
C ARG A 696 4.13 -10.51 9.56
N LYS A 697 3.92 -11.71 10.10
CA LYS A 697 4.01 -13.01 9.40
C LYS A 697 3.03 -14.01 10.01
N HIS A 698 2.87 -15.16 9.35
CA HIS A 698 2.01 -16.25 9.82
C HIS A 698 0.55 -15.78 9.96
N GLY A 699 -0.03 -15.35 8.84
CA GLY A 699 -1.43 -14.97 8.77
C GLY A 699 -2.36 -16.13 9.10
N GLN A 700 -3.30 -15.89 10.00
CA GLN A 700 -4.32 -16.85 10.42
C GLN A 700 -5.73 -16.27 10.28
N ILE A 701 -6.66 -17.15 9.92
CA ILE A 701 -8.10 -16.92 10.09
C ILE A 701 -8.58 -17.85 11.20
N SER A 702 -9.21 -17.32 12.24
CA SER A 702 -9.73 -18.08 13.38
C SER A 702 -11.24 -17.96 13.48
N ILE A 703 -11.93 -19.07 13.73
CA ILE A 703 -13.38 -19.10 13.96
C ILE A 703 -13.64 -19.21 15.46
N GLY A 704 -14.36 -18.24 16.00
CA GLY A 704 -14.86 -18.24 17.37
C GLY A 704 -16.36 -18.52 17.41
N LEU A 705 -16.77 -19.49 18.21
CA LEU A 705 -18.19 -19.81 18.43
C LEU A 705 -18.68 -19.16 19.70
N ILE A 706 -19.77 -18.39 19.60
CA ILE A 706 -20.36 -17.64 20.71
C ILE A 706 -21.18 -18.61 21.57
N ASN A 707 -20.90 -18.64 22.87
CA ASN A 707 -21.64 -19.40 23.88
C ASN A 707 -22.81 -18.57 24.44
N ASP A 708 -23.73 -19.22 25.15
CA ASP A 708 -24.91 -18.58 25.75
C ASP A 708 -24.56 -17.49 26.77
N ASP A 709 -23.41 -17.60 27.42
CA ASP A 709 -22.88 -16.61 28.38
C ASP A 709 -22.06 -15.48 27.71
N ASN A 710 -22.08 -15.40 26.37
CA ASN A 710 -21.28 -14.49 25.53
C ASN A 710 -19.76 -14.71 25.62
N THR A 711 -19.27 -15.82 26.18
CA THR A 711 -17.87 -16.22 25.96
C THR A 711 -17.69 -16.78 24.55
N ILE A 712 -16.46 -16.77 24.03
CA ILE A 712 -16.15 -17.27 22.69
C ILE A 712 -15.21 -18.48 22.79
N ASP A 713 -15.64 -19.60 22.23
CA ASP A 713 -14.83 -20.80 21.98
C ASP A 713 -14.10 -20.66 20.63
N TRP A 714 -12.81 -20.29 20.67
CA TRP A 714 -11.95 -20.20 19.49
C TRP A 714 -11.54 -21.58 19.01
N ARG A 715 -12.45 -22.22 18.27
CA ARG A 715 -12.40 -23.66 17.96
C ARG A 715 -11.52 -24.02 16.77
N TYR A 716 -11.50 -23.17 15.74
CA TYR A 716 -10.79 -23.46 14.49
C TYR A 716 -9.82 -22.36 14.15
N HIS A 717 -8.73 -22.73 13.47
CA HIS A 717 -7.85 -21.78 12.82
C HIS A 717 -7.38 -22.33 11.46
N HIS A 718 -7.02 -21.42 10.57
CA HIS A 718 -6.47 -21.72 9.26
C HIS A 718 -5.28 -20.82 8.97
N ASP A 719 -4.13 -21.43 8.67
CA ASP A 719 -2.95 -20.71 8.20
C ASP A 719 -3.11 -20.35 6.72
N VAL A 720 -3.14 -19.05 6.42
CA VAL A 720 -3.41 -18.52 5.06
C VAL A 720 -2.32 -18.91 4.05
N ASP A 721 -1.07 -18.96 4.51
CA ASP A 721 0.11 -19.46 3.79
C ASP A 721 1.10 -20.03 4.83
N TYR A 722 2.35 -20.33 4.47
CA TYR A 722 3.37 -20.77 5.42
C TYR A 722 3.74 -19.69 6.44
N SER A 723 4.20 -20.12 7.61
CA SER A 723 4.42 -19.26 8.78
C SER A 723 5.43 -18.14 8.58
N ASN A 724 6.41 -18.31 7.67
CA ASN A 724 7.45 -17.29 7.41
C ASN A 724 7.05 -16.27 6.33
N TYR A 725 5.94 -16.49 5.63
CA TYR A 725 5.42 -15.55 4.63
C TYR A 725 4.80 -14.33 5.33
N GLY A 726 4.97 -13.18 4.70
CA GLY A 726 4.47 -11.90 5.22
C GLY A 726 2.95 -11.84 5.29
N TYR A 727 2.44 -11.29 6.39
CA TYR A 727 1.02 -11.04 6.62
C TYR A 727 0.87 -9.86 7.58
N SER A 728 0.34 -8.74 7.09
CA SER A 728 0.19 -7.51 7.88
C SER A 728 -1.27 -7.10 8.06
N TYR A 729 -1.69 -5.92 7.60
CA TYR A 729 -3.08 -5.49 7.71
C TYR A 729 -3.98 -6.41 6.90
N SER A 730 -5.21 -6.60 7.36
CA SER A 730 -6.18 -7.49 6.72
C SER A 730 -7.61 -7.00 6.89
N THR A 731 -8.49 -7.49 6.03
CA THR A 731 -9.91 -7.20 6.07
C THR A 731 -10.72 -8.41 5.61
N LEU A 732 -11.70 -8.80 6.42
CA LEU A 732 -12.65 -9.86 6.12
C LEU A 732 -14.00 -9.27 5.73
N THR A 733 -14.74 -10.00 4.89
CA THR A 733 -16.19 -9.84 4.74
C THR A 733 -16.85 -11.18 4.42
N GLU A 734 -18.09 -11.36 4.88
CA GLU A 734 -18.94 -12.44 4.40
C GLU A 734 -19.48 -12.04 3.02
N LEU A 735 -19.19 -12.85 2.00
CA LEU A 735 -19.70 -12.67 0.64
C LEU A 735 -21.19 -13.07 0.59
N PRO A 736 -21.97 -12.57 -0.38
CA PRO A 736 -23.40 -12.89 -0.49
C PRO A 736 -23.71 -14.39 -0.57
N ASN A 737 -22.78 -15.19 -1.08
CA ASN A 737 -22.86 -16.66 -1.14
C ASN A 737 -22.39 -17.37 0.15
N HIS A 738 -22.20 -16.63 1.25
CA HIS A 738 -21.73 -17.10 2.56
C HIS A 738 -20.28 -17.62 2.60
N GLU A 739 -19.53 -17.46 1.52
CA GLU A 739 -18.07 -17.59 1.55
C GLU A 739 -17.44 -16.36 2.23
N ILE A 740 -16.16 -16.45 2.53
CA ILE A 740 -15.39 -15.39 3.18
C ILE A 740 -14.45 -14.78 2.16
N GLY A 741 -14.57 -13.47 1.93
CA GLY A 741 -13.58 -12.68 1.21
C GLY A 741 -12.54 -12.16 2.18
N LEU A 742 -11.26 -12.31 1.83
CA LEU A 742 -10.12 -11.75 2.55
C LEU A 742 -9.29 -10.90 1.58
N MET A 743 -9.02 -9.64 1.94
CA MET A 743 -7.97 -8.84 1.32
C MET A 743 -6.92 -8.49 2.38
N PHE A 744 -5.63 -8.59 2.05
CA PHE A 744 -4.58 -8.45 3.06
C PHE A 744 -3.24 -8.01 2.48
N GLU A 745 -2.41 -7.38 3.31
CA GLU A 745 -1.02 -7.07 2.99
C GLU A 745 -0.17 -8.35 3.09
N LYS A 746 0.12 -8.99 1.96
CA LYS A 746 0.95 -10.21 1.86
C LYS A 746 2.45 -9.89 1.91
N PHE A 747 2.86 -9.14 2.91
CA PHE A 747 4.24 -8.76 3.19
C PHE A 747 4.36 -8.27 4.64
N ASP A 748 5.57 -8.12 5.15
CA ASP A 748 5.81 -7.49 6.46
C ASP A 748 5.88 -5.96 6.29
N SER A 749 4.77 -5.26 6.51
CA SER A 749 4.69 -3.81 6.33
C SER A 749 5.36 -3.00 7.44
N TRP A 750 5.89 -3.65 8.47
CA TRP A 750 6.73 -3.02 9.48
C TRP A 750 8.22 -3.10 9.12
N SER A 751 8.64 -4.20 8.51
CA SER A 751 10.02 -4.45 8.09
C SER A 751 10.55 -3.35 7.16
N ARG A 752 11.66 -2.73 7.54
CA ARG A 752 12.35 -1.75 6.67
C ARG A 752 12.89 -2.37 5.38
N ASN A 753 13.07 -3.70 5.35
CA ASN A 753 13.52 -4.43 4.17
C ASN A 753 12.40 -4.68 3.14
N GLU A 754 11.14 -4.56 3.56
CA GLU A 754 9.96 -4.88 2.75
C GLU A 754 9.17 -3.62 2.36
N LEU A 755 9.78 -2.45 2.52
CA LEU A 755 9.22 -1.21 2.02
C LEU A 755 9.13 -1.20 0.49
N HIS A 756 8.10 -0.52 -0.01
CA HIS A 756 7.93 -0.08 -1.39
C HIS A 756 7.89 -1.22 -2.40
N MET A 757 7.09 -2.24 -2.06
CA MET A 757 6.82 -3.38 -2.94
C MET A 757 5.49 -3.18 -3.66
N LYS A 758 5.47 -3.51 -4.95
CA LYS A 758 4.29 -3.40 -5.82
C LYS A 758 3.49 -4.70 -5.80
N ASN A 759 2.16 -4.62 -5.91
CA ASN A 759 1.28 -5.78 -6.11
C ASN A 759 1.36 -6.84 -4.99
N VAL A 760 1.38 -6.38 -3.73
CA VAL A 760 1.49 -7.23 -2.53
C VAL A 760 0.24 -7.17 -1.64
N VAL A 761 -0.89 -6.71 -2.17
CA VAL A 761 -2.19 -6.67 -1.46
C VAL A 761 -3.24 -7.50 -2.21
N PRO A 762 -3.19 -8.83 -2.12
CA PRO A 762 -4.15 -9.70 -2.81
C PRO A 762 -5.50 -9.84 -2.11
N TYR A 763 -6.47 -10.32 -2.88
CA TYR A 763 -7.81 -10.75 -2.49
C TYR A 763 -7.97 -12.27 -2.72
N ILE A 764 -8.45 -12.99 -1.73
CA ILE A 764 -8.73 -14.44 -1.80
C ILE A 764 -10.09 -14.76 -1.16
N THR A 765 -10.67 -15.91 -1.53
CA THR A 765 -11.92 -16.39 -0.94
C THR A 765 -11.75 -17.72 -0.21
N PHE A 766 -12.58 -17.98 0.80
CA PHE A 766 -12.62 -19.26 1.52
C PHE A 766 -14.06 -19.71 1.75
N LYS A 767 -14.31 -21.01 1.63
CA LYS A 767 -15.48 -21.62 2.24
C LYS A 767 -15.21 -21.85 3.72
N ILE A 768 -16.26 -21.96 4.54
CA ILE A 768 -16.11 -22.31 5.96
C ILE A 768 -15.39 -23.66 6.13
N GLU A 769 -15.63 -24.63 5.24
CA GLU A 769 -14.93 -25.92 5.26
C GLU A 769 -13.42 -25.83 5.01
N ASP A 770 -12.95 -24.78 4.33
CA ASP A 770 -11.52 -24.52 4.17
C ASP A 770 -10.92 -24.03 5.51
N LEU A 771 -11.70 -23.24 6.26
CA LEU A 771 -11.30 -22.59 7.52
C LEU A 771 -11.40 -23.51 8.73
N LYS A 772 -12.20 -24.59 8.67
CA LYS A 772 -12.30 -25.62 9.71
C LYS A 772 -11.13 -26.62 9.74
N LYS A 773 -10.11 -26.41 8.90
CA LYS A 773 -8.94 -27.29 8.75
C LYS A 773 -7.68 -26.60 9.25
N ASN A 774 -6.83 -27.40 9.93
CA ASN A 774 -5.76 -27.07 10.89
C ASN A 774 -6.30 -26.98 12.33
#